data_AF-A0A2E9BB11-F1
#
_entry.id   AF-A0A2E9BB11-F1
#
_cell.length_a   1.000
_cell.length_b   1.000
_cell.length_c   1.000
_cell.angle_alpha   90.00
_cell.angle_beta   90.00
_cell.angle_gamma   90.00
#
_symmetry.space_group_name_H-M   'P 1'
#
loop_
_entity.id
_entity.type
_entity.pdbx_description
1 polymer ?
#
loop_
_entity_poly.entity_id
_entity_poly.type
_entity_poly.pdbx_seq_one_letter_code
_entity_poly.pdbx_strand_id
1 'polypeptide(L)'
;MKMLIVESKAKSKTIQKYLGKNYLVRACMGHVQDLPSGNHKESNKAMWASNEGSLPNPPWDWTERSEKVVMSLKKEAKDVDEIFLATDPDREGEFIAWRLSEILGEIAPCKRIVFHEITKTAIEDAISNSSEVDIQLVDAAKVRRFMDRLVGFRSSKFARSWRLNSMGRVQTPTLGFVVERELERESFVPTPFFSVNTIAQGINFNAKFHAKDDVDAWRDQDDKFDSNRTNDEKLAKEAFDSLTNESSITITANKNSNYSRNPSPPFTTDALLQAAGGRWSNWTPKKTMRVASELYNSGHITYIRTDSTRTNSSSRDIIKNFINEKWGPEFVGTGVLGKKVSNAQDAHEAIRPTRPEVQSPEGLGKDESQLYGLIWSRFAGSQMTKSEYQRYSLTAEVDGFSKTLSGTYSWRTHAGWELAFEKLERNKPNTSEPSFDVNVGSKIDIEKSDDSPRFIQDETKPPRRFRQHTLVSEMKDRGIGRPSTYATTIDKLIIRKYVNDESGSLIPTEKGRICWLEVAPMYTQEEDGSNVAYLFSADFTAEMEERLDAIEVGERDAPSVWNGFTDHFRSLHAAALELKRQTPTTNQIMKFNQLTQKMSEDEISDYLGGREINQITGPEISDIIKQLLELGPPPATEKQCNYVMSLIDGIEGIDIDSALLLVEIQDLDSLTMDKASTLIGILKEKMSEQPRPISEPQLKLLIKKIEQLEISEEEACKLVGSNSFDELSGGKNGNASELIGILIEKTGGKRRGRRKGNRK
;
A
#
# COMPACT_ATOMS: atom_id res chain seq x y z
N MET A 1 18.52 28.41 26.82
CA MET A 1 17.29 27.88 26.18
C MET A 1 17.68 26.66 25.35
N LYS A 2 16.91 25.56 25.37
CA LYS A 2 17.23 24.36 24.55
C LYS A 2 16.20 24.19 23.43
N MET A 3 16.62 23.68 22.27
CA MET A 3 15.70 23.33 21.18
C MET A 3 15.49 21.82 21.12
N LEU A 4 14.29 21.37 20.76
CA LEU A 4 14.01 19.96 20.46
C LEU A 4 13.30 19.87 19.11
N ILE A 5 13.82 19.06 18.19
CA ILE A 5 13.33 18.93 16.81
C ILE A 5 12.73 17.55 16.60
N VAL A 6 11.49 17.51 16.10
CA VAL A 6 10.75 16.29 15.73
C VAL A 6 10.25 16.35 14.30
N GLU A 7 9.66 15.29 13.77
CA GLU A 7 9.18 15.24 12.38
C GLU A 7 7.84 15.93 12.18
N SER A 8 6.93 15.83 13.15
CA SER A 8 5.53 16.23 12.96
C SER A 8 5.13 17.39 13.88
N LYS A 9 4.24 18.27 13.38
CA LYS A 9 3.65 19.37 14.17
C LYS A 9 2.83 18.87 15.35
N ALA A 10 2.20 17.70 15.22
CA ALA A 10 1.40 17.12 16.29
C ALA A 10 2.32 16.69 17.44
N LYS A 11 3.38 15.92 17.13
CA LYS A 11 4.43 15.51 18.08
C LYS A 11 5.07 16.71 18.77
N SER A 12 5.38 17.78 18.01
CA SER A 12 5.98 18.99 18.58
C SER A 12 5.07 19.67 19.61
N LYS A 13 3.76 19.77 19.31
CA LYS A 13 2.77 20.34 20.23
C LYS A 13 2.60 19.48 21.49
N THR A 14 2.55 18.16 21.35
CA THR A 14 2.41 17.24 22.48
C THR A 14 3.63 17.35 23.41
N ILE A 15 4.84 17.26 22.88
CA ILE A 15 6.08 17.33 23.67
C ILE A 15 6.27 18.74 24.30
N GLN A 16 5.90 19.81 23.59
CA GLN A 16 5.95 21.17 24.15
C GLN A 16 5.12 21.31 25.44
N LYS A 17 3.99 20.61 25.54
CA LYS A 17 3.16 20.61 26.76
C LYS A 17 3.87 19.95 27.95
N TYR A 18 4.70 18.95 27.71
CA TYR A 18 5.44 18.24 28.76
C TYR A 18 6.67 19.01 29.23
N LEU A 19 7.42 19.61 28.30
CA LEU A 19 8.70 20.27 28.60
C LEU A 19 8.56 21.74 29.04
N GLY A 20 7.42 22.37 28.80
CA GLY A 20 7.15 23.74 29.23
C GLY A 20 8.02 24.80 28.54
N LYS A 21 8.26 25.94 29.20
CA LYS A 21 8.87 27.14 28.60
C LYS A 21 10.39 27.07 28.42
N ASN A 22 11.06 26.10 29.05
CA ASN A 22 12.53 25.97 28.99
C ASN A 22 13.03 25.34 27.68
N TYR A 23 12.10 24.80 26.88
CA TYR A 23 12.38 24.13 25.62
C TYR A 23 11.62 24.78 24.47
N LEU A 24 12.30 24.91 23.34
CA LEU A 24 11.73 25.32 22.08
C LEU A 24 11.50 24.07 21.21
N VAL A 25 10.27 23.56 21.17
CA VAL A 25 9.96 22.36 20.40
C VAL A 25 9.53 22.73 18.98
N ARG A 26 10.19 22.16 17.97
CA ARG A 26 9.99 22.46 16.55
C ARG A 26 9.83 21.20 15.71
N ALA A 27 9.22 21.36 14.55
CA ALA A 27 9.00 20.27 13.60
C ALA A 27 9.77 20.51 12.30
N CYS A 28 10.52 19.51 11.84
CA CYS A 28 11.24 19.52 10.55
C CYS A 28 10.37 19.12 9.35
N MET A 29 9.16 18.59 9.60
CA MET A 29 8.20 18.14 8.57
C MET A 29 8.65 16.90 7.77
N GLY A 30 9.39 15.99 8.42
CA GLY A 30 9.88 14.74 7.82
C GLY A 30 11.29 14.88 7.24
N HIS A 31 11.55 14.24 6.10
CA HIS A 31 12.87 14.30 5.46
C HIS A 31 13.26 15.73 5.07
N VAL A 32 14.41 16.17 5.59
CA VAL A 32 14.97 17.49 5.32
C VAL A 32 15.80 17.51 4.05
N GLN A 33 16.55 16.44 3.77
CA GLN A 33 17.29 16.27 2.54
C GLN A 33 17.17 14.82 2.07
N ASP A 34 17.34 14.61 0.77
CA ASP A 34 17.35 13.29 0.14
C ASP A 34 18.29 13.31 -1.08
N LEU A 35 18.40 12.16 -1.76
CA LEU A 35 19.13 12.05 -3.01
C LEU A 35 18.57 13.03 -4.07
N PRO A 36 19.45 13.61 -4.91
CA PRO A 36 19.06 14.56 -5.95
C PRO A 36 17.87 14.12 -6.80
N SER A 37 16.90 15.02 -6.98
CA SER A 37 15.70 14.75 -7.77
C SER A 37 15.27 16.01 -8.54
N GLY A 38 14.30 15.87 -9.44
CA GLY A 38 13.76 16.99 -10.21
C GLY A 38 14.83 17.75 -11.00
N ASN A 39 14.92 19.06 -10.76
CA ASN A 39 15.78 19.98 -11.51
C ASN A 39 17.23 20.02 -11.03
N HIS A 40 17.61 19.21 -10.03
CA HIS A 40 19.00 19.16 -9.59
C HIS A 40 19.91 18.64 -10.72
N LYS A 41 21.11 19.20 -10.87
CA LYS A 41 22.07 18.84 -11.95
C LYS A 41 22.40 17.33 -11.96
N GLU A 42 22.39 16.71 -10.80
CA GLU A 42 22.71 15.29 -10.62
C GLU A 42 21.48 14.37 -10.51
N SER A 43 20.26 14.87 -10.77
CA SER A 43 19.03 14.07 -10.66
C SER A 43 18.97 12.90 -11.64
N ASN A 44 19.75 12.96 -12.72
CA ASN A 44 19.86 11.93 -13.75
C ASN A 44 20.92 10.85 -13.43
N LYS A 45 21.62 10.94 -12.30
CA LYS A 45 22.59 9.93 -11.88
C LYS A 45 21.88 8.79 -11.13
N ALA A 46 22.26 7.57 -11.46
CA ALA A 46 21.81 6.36 -10.77
C ALA A 46 22.69 5.98 -9.57
N MET A 47 23.94 6.48 -9.55
CA MET A 47 24.99 6.08 -8.62
C MET A 47 26.07 7.16 -8.58
N TRP A 48 26.79 7.23 -7.47
CA TRP A 48 27.94 8.11 -7.25
C TRP A 48 29.19 7.27 -6.94
N ALA A 49 30.36 7.81 -7.28
CA ALA A 49 31.63 7.15 -6.96
C ALA A 49 31.92 7.22 -5.45
N SER A 50 32.65 6.24 -4.94
CA SER A 50 33.22 6.22 -3.60
C SER A 50 34.63 5.62 -3.64
N ASN A 51 35.42 5.92 -2.61
CA ASN A 51 36.71 5.28 -2.43
C ASN A 51 36.52 3.88 -1.83
N GLU A 52 37.55 3.04 -1.94
CA GLU A 52 37.56 1.72 -1.29
C GLU A 52 37.31 1.86 0.22
N GLY A 53 36.45 1.00 0.77
CA GLY A 53 36.05 1.05 2.18
C GLY A 53 35.15 2.23 2.57
N SER A 54 34.58 2.97 1.61
CA SER A 54 33.68 4.10 1.91
C SER A 54 32.37 4.05 1.12
N LEU A 55 31.31 4.59 1.72
CA LEU A 55 30.03 4.81 1.05
C LEU A 55 30.10 6.02 0.11
N PRO A 56 29.30 6.03 -0.97
CA PRO A 56 29.14 7.22 -1.81
C PRO A 56 28.67 8.43 -0.99
N ASN A 57 29.22 9.61 -1.32
CA ASN A 57 28.79 10.88 -0.75
C ASN A 57 28.14 11.76 -1.82
N PRO A 58 26.87 11.50 -2.19
CA PRO A 58 26.16 12.34 -3.15
C PRO A 58 25.89 13.74 -2.58
N PRO A 59 25.64 14.75 -3.42
CA PRO A 59 25.09 15.99 -2.94
C PRO A 59 23.69 15.73 -2.37
N TRP A 60 23.50 16.01 -1.07
CA TRP A 60 22.19 15.92 -0.42
C TRP A 60 21.37 17.16 -0.76
N ASP A 61 20.24 16.97 -1.43
CA ASP A 61 19.40 18.07 -1.92
C ASP A 61 18.13 18.23 -1.08
N TRP A 62 17.59 19.44 -1.06
CA TRP A 62 16.37 19.74 -0.32
C TRP A 62 15.18 18.96 -0.87
N THR A 63 14.38 18.40 0.03
CA THR A 63 13.05 17.93 -0.35
C THR A 63 12.14 19.14 -0.66
N GLU A 64 11.10 18.95 -1.49
CA GLU A 64 10.29 20.03 -2.11
C GLU A 64 9.77 21.12 -1.15
N ARG A 65 9.65 20.82 0.15
CA ARG A 65 9.09 21.72 1.18
C ARG A 65 10.00 21.99 2.37
N SER A 66 11.14 21.32 2.48
CA SER A 66 11.98 21.34 3.69
C SER A 66 12.87 22.56 3.78
N GLU A 67 13.38 23.08 2.67
CA GLU A 67 14.36 24.17 2.66
C GLU A 67 13.89 25.36 3.52
N LYS A 68 12.66 25.84 3.30
CA LYS A 68 12.09 26.95 4.09
C LYS A 68 11.97 26.64 5.58
N VAL A 69 11.60 25.41 5.92
CA VAL A 69 11.46 24.96 7.30
C VAL A 69 12.83 24.94 7.97
N VAL A 70 13.81 24.32 7.32
CA VAL A 70 15.17 24.19 7.86
C VAL A 70 15.87 25.53 7.95
N MET A 71 15.68 26.45 7.00
CA MET A 71 16.19 27.81 7.11
C MET A 71 15.61 28.57 8.32
N SER A 72 14.32 28.32 8.64
CA SER A 72 13.72 28.84 9.87
C SER A 72 14.36 28.21 11.12
N LEU A 73 14.61 26.90 11.11
CA LEU A 73 15.29 26.20 12.21
C LEU A 73 16.71 26.74 12.41
N LYS A 74 17.49 26.95 11.33
CA LYS A 74 18.83 27.55 11.40
C LYS A 74 18.81 28.93 12.04
N LYS A 75 17.77 29.73 11.78
CA LYS A 75 17.64 31.06 12.39
C LYS A 75 17.40 30.96 13.89
N GLU A 76 16.44 30.14 14.30
CA GLU A 76 16.10 29.95 15.73
C GLU A 76 17.22 29.22 16.50
N ALA A 77 17.99 28.37 15.83
CA ALA A 77 19.10 27.61 16.41
C ALA A 77 20.25 28.50 16.91
N LYS A 78 20.34 29.76 16.45
CA LYS A 78 21.36 30.71 16.92
C LYS A 78 21.11 31.20 18.34
N ASP A 79 19.88 31.08 18.83
CA ASP A 79 19.44 31.60 20.12
C ASP A 79 19.29 30.48 21.18
N VAL A 80 19.84 29.29 20.93
CA VAL A 80 19.75 28.13 21.83
C VAL A 80 21.11 27.54 22.15
N ASP A 81 21.25 26.97 23.36
CA ASP A 81 22.52 26.44 23.87
C ASP A 81 22.78 25.00 23.39
N GLU A 82 21.73 24.24 23.09
CA GLU A 82 21.78 22.82 22.75
C GLU A 82 20.53 22.43 21.93
N ILE A 83 20.69 21.52 20.98
CA ILE A 83 19.62 21.00 20.10
C ILE A 83 19.45 19.50 20.33
N PHE A 84 18.26 19.08 20.72
CA PHE A 84 17.88 17.67 20.78
C PHE A 84 17.17 17.22 19.50
N LEU A 85 17.69 16.18 18.87
CA LEU A 85 17.14 15.52 17.70
C LEU A 85 16.29 14.34 18.18
N ALA A 86 14.97 14.53 18.11
CA ALA A 86 13.96 13.65 18.70
C ALA A 86 13.14 12.94 17.61
N THR A 87 13.83 12.52 16.55
CA THR A 87 13.22 11.76 15.45
C THR A 87 12.81 10.36 15.89
N ASP A 88 11.98 9.71 15.11
CA ASP A 88 11.47 8.37 15.36
C ASP A 88 12.61 7.34 15.49
N PRO A 89 12.39 6.27 16.28
CA PRO A 89 13.42 5.29 16.59
C PRO A 89 13.56 4.24 15.46
N ASP A 90 13.70 4.66 14.21
CA ASP A 90 13.95 3.78 13.07
C ASP A 90 15.09 4.32 12.18
N ARG A 91 15.59 3.52 11.24
CA ARG A 91 16.67 3.94 10.32
C ARG A 91 16.35 5.21 9.52
N GLU A 92 15.06 5.46 9.24
CA GLU A 92 14.63 6.65 8.52
C GLU A 92 14.72 7.89 9.43
N GLY A 93 14.26 7.77 10.68
CA GLY A 93 14.40 8.79 11.71
C GLY A 93 15.85 9.09 12.04
N GLU A 94 16.72 8.08 12.10
CA GLU A 94 18.15 8.29 12.35
C GLU A 94 18.82 9.03 11.20
N PHE A 95 18.48 8.72 9.95
CA PHE A 95 18.96 9.49 8.81
C PHE A 95 18.49 10.95 8.83
N ILE A 96 17.25 11.23 9.27
CA ILE A 96 16.76 12.60 9.44
C ILE A 96 17.56 13.32 10.53
N ALA A 97 17.81 12.66 11.67
CA ALA A 97 18.64 13.21 12.74
C ALA A 97 20.05 13.52 12.23
N TRP A 98 20.68 12.58 11.51
CA TRP A 98 21.99 12.81 10.90
C TRP A 98 21.99 14.04 9.99
N ARG A 99 21.05 14.16 9.03
CA ARG A 99 21.01 15.34 8.15
C ARG A 99 20.78 16.64 8.93
N LEU A 100 19.94 16.62 9.97
CA LEU A 100 19.75 17.79 10.83
C LEU A 100 21.03 18.15 11.59
N SER A 101 21.74 17.16 12.14
CA SER A 101 23.01 17.33 12.83
C SER A 101 24.06 17.96 11.90
N GLU A 102 24.17 17.48 10.67
CA GLU A 102 25.07 18.04 9.65
C GLU A 102 24.75 19.51 9.32
N ILE A 103 23.47 19.90 9.35
CA ILE A 103 23.02 21.25 8.98
C ILE A 103 23.09 22.24 10.16
N LEU A 104 22.85 21.75 11.38
CA LEU A 104 22.65 22.56 12.59
C LEU A 104 23.81 22.47 13.58
N GLY A 105 24.63 21.42 13.51
CA GLY A 105 25.74 21.17 14.44
C GLY A 105 26.83 22.24 14.41
N GLU A 106 26.99 22.95 13.29
CA GLU A 106 27.86 24.13 13.20
C GLU A 106 27.33 25.34 13.97
N ILE A 107 26.04 25.37 14.30
CA ILE A 107 25.37 26.48 14.99
C ILE A 107 25.32 26.23 16.50
N ALA A 108 24.88 25.04 16.91
CA ALA A 108 24.81 24.63 18.30
C ALA A 108 24.98 23.10 18.44
N PRO A 109 25.50 22.61 19.57
CA PRO A 109 25.67 21.17 19.81
C PRO A 109 24.37 20.40 19.63
N CYS A 110 24.41 19.34 18.82
CA CYS A 110 23.29 18.45 18.58
C CYS A 110 23.45 17.16 19.38
N LYS A 111 22.37 16.70 20.00
CA LYS A 111 22.30 15.38 20.65
C LYS A 111 21.06 14.63 20.22
N ARG A 112 21.18 13.32 20.06
CA ARG A 112 20.10 12.39 19.74
C ARG A 112 19.37 11.98 21.01
N ILE A 113 18.02 11.96 20.97
CA ILE A 113 17.20 11.36 22.02
C ILE A 113 16.22 10.38 21.41
N VAL A 114 16.04 9.20 22.00
CA VAL A 114 15.21 8.11 21.47
C VAL A 114 14.10 7.78 22.46
N PHE A 115 12.87 7.62 21.98
CA PHE A 115 11.74 7.16 22.79
C PHE A 115 10.75 6.38 21.93
N HIS A 116 10.04 5.44 22.56
CA HIS A 116 9.07 4.56 21.90
C HIS A 116 7.61 4.90 22.24
N GLU A 117 7.40 5.87 23.12
CA GLU A 117 6.11 6.45 23.46
C GLU A 117 6.27 7.93 23.82
N ILE A 118 5.23 8.73 23.56
CA ILE A 118 5.24 10.18 23.84
C ILE A 118 4.52 10.41 25.16
N THR A 119 5.21 10.09 26.26
CA THR A 119 4.77 10.36 27.65
C THR A 119 5.76 11.32 28.31
N LYS A 120 5.32 12.04 29.35
CA LYS A 120 6.20 13.00 30.05
C LYS A 120 7.49 12.30 30.54
N THR A 121 7.34 11.17 31.24
CA THR A 121 8.45 10.38 31.77
C THR A 121 9.38 9.89 30.67
N ALA A 122 8.86 9.29 29.59
CA ALA A 122 9.71 8.78 28.52
C ALA A 122 10.54 9.89 27.84
N ILE A 123 9.98 11.10 27.69
CA ILE A 123 10.70 12.23 27.12
C ILE A 123 11.78 12.76 28.08
N GLU A 124 11.48 12.88 29.38
CA GLU A 124 12.45 13.33 30.39
C GLU A 124 13.62 12.33 30.52
N ASP A 125 13.31 11.02 30.49
CA ASP A 125 14.31 9.95 30.50
C ASP A 125 15.16 9.96 29.23
N ALA A 126 14.55 10.18 28.05
CA ALA A 126 15.27 10.25 26.78
C ALA A 126 16.22 11.45 26.71
N ILE A 127 15.83 12.60 27.28
CA ILE A 127 16.70 13.78 27.38
C ILE A 127 17.88 13.51 28.33
N SER A 128 17.62 12.83 29.44
CA SER A 128 18.65 12.50 30.44
C SER A 128 19.68 11.49 29.91
N ASN A 129 19.24 10.62 28.99
CA ASN A 129 20.06 9.59 28.32
C ASN A 129 20.38 9.95 26.86
N SER A 130 20.56 11.24 26.56
CA SER A 130 20.89 11.69 25.20
C SER A 130 22.23 11.12 24.71
N SER A 131 22.31 10.76 23.44
CA SER A 131 23.49 10.20 22.79
C SER A 131 23.92 11.01 21.57
N GLU A 132 24.96 10.54 20.88
CA GLU A 132 25.23 10.94 19.50
C GLU A 132 24.30 10.20 18.53
N VAL A 133 24.26 10.66 17.29
CA VAL A 133 23.57 9.97 16.19
C VAL A 133 24.24 8.62 15.91
N ASP A 134 23.44 7.58 15.76
CA ASP A 134 23.91 6.23 15.46
C ASP A 134 24.30 6.12 13.98
N ILE A 135 25.62 6.05 13.71
CA ILE A 135 26.15 6.00 12.34
C ILE A 135 25.85 4.66 11.66
N GLN A 136 25.73 3.55 12.39
CA GLN A 136 25.38 2.25 11.82
C GLN A 136 23.97 2.28 11.24
N LEU A 137 23.00 2.81 11.99
CA LEU A 137 21.63 3.03 11.52
C LEU A 137 21.57 4.00 10.32
N VAL A 138 22.35 5.08 10.37
CA VAL A 138 22.45 6.04 9.25
C VAL A 138 22.98 5.37 8.00
N ASP A 139 24.05 4.57 8.12
CA ASP A 139 24.69 3.91 6.98
C ASP A 139 23.81 2.81 6.40
N ALA A 140 23.10 2.03 7.22
CA ALA A 140 22.06 1.12 6.75
C ALA A 140 20.98 1.87 5.94
N ALA A 141 20.55 3.03 6.44
CA ALA A 141 19.58 3.87 5.74
C ALA A 141 20.15 4.46 4.43
N LYS A 142 21.42 4.85 4.38
CA LYS A 142 22.09 5.31 3.14
C LYS A 142 22.17 4.18 2.12
N VAL A 143 22.68 3.01 2.51
CA VAL A 143 22.81 1.83 1.62
C VAL A 143 21.44 1.47 1.04
N ARG A 144 20.39 1.41 1.87
CA ARG A 144 19.02 1.20 1.40
C ARG A 144 18.61 2.22 0.32
N ARG A 145 18.84 3.52 0.56
CA ARG A 145 18.51 4.59 -0.40
C ARG A 145 19.31 4.47 -1.69
N PHE A 146 20.60 4.12 -1.61
CA PHE A 146 21.46 3.93 -2.77
C PHE A 146 21.00 2.72 -3.61
N MET A 147 20.69 1.60 -2.96
CA MET A 147 20.13 0.40 -3.60
C MET A 147 18.83 0.72 -4.33
N ASP A 148 17.87 1.34 -3.63
CA ASP A 148 16.57 1.69 -4.18
C ASP A 148 16.70 2.70 -5.33
N ARG A 149 17.64 3.66 -5.24
CA ARG A 149 17.98 4.58 -6.33
C ARG A 149 18.57 3.85 -7.53
N LEU A 150 19.56 2.98 -7.33
CA LEU A 150 20.25 2.28 -8.41
C LEU A 150 19.29 1.37 -9.17
N VAL A 151 18.59 0.48 -8.44
CA VAL A 151 17.60 -0.43 -9.01
C VAL A 151 16.50 0.38 -9.67
N GLY A 152 15.86 1.28 -8.93
CA GLY A 152 14.73 2.06 -9.42
C GLY A 152 15.08 2.85 -10.68
N PHE A 153 16.25 3.48 -10.74
CA PHE A 153 16.63 4.28 -11.91
C PHE A 153 16.93 3.42 -13.15
N ARG A 154 17.78 2.40 -13.00
CA ARG A 154 18.24 1.57 -14.12
C ARG A 154 17.15 0.63 -14.62
N SER A 155 16.49 -0.08 -13.71
CA SER A 155 15.40 -1.00 -14.07
C SER A 155 14.18 -0.27 -14.62
N SER A 156 13.83 0.92 -14.11
CA SER A 156 12.73 1.70 -14.71
C SER A 156 13.07 2.23 -16.10
N LYS A 157 14.31 2.66 -16.34
CA LYS A 157 14.76 3.06 -17.70
C LYS A 157 14.66 1.87 -18.66
N PHE A 158 15.02 0.68 -18.20
CA PHE A 158 14.87 -0.56 -18.97
C PHE A 158 13.40 -0.88 -19.25
N ALA A 159 12.56 -0.93 -18.22
CA ALA A 159 11.14 -1.28 -18.29
C ALA A 159 10.30 -0.33 -19.16
N ARG A 160 10.73 0.92 -19.35
CA ARG A 160 10.08 1.87 -20.26
C ARG A 160 10.03 1.36 -21.69
N SER A 161 10.93 0.46 -22.11
CA SER A 161 10.85 -0.23 -23.40
C SER A 161 9.59 -1.08 -23.57
N TRP A 162 8.93 -1.46 -22.47
CA TRP A 162 7.63 -2.16 -22.42
C TRP A 162 6.49 -1.25 -21.95
N ARG A 163 6.65 0.09 -22.03
CA ARG A 163 5.64 1.09 -21.57
C ARG A 163 5.26 0.98 -20.09
N LEU A 164 6.18 0.43 -19.30
CA LEU A 164 6.04 0.32 -17.86
C LEU A 164 6.57 1.58 -17.18
N ASN A 165 5.94 1.94 -16.07
CA ASN A 165 6.24 3.19 -15.36
C ASN A 165 7.53 3.08 -14.54
N SER A 166 7.70 1.95 -13.84
CA SER A 166 8.78 1.81 -12.86
C SER A 166 8.89 0.40 -12.29
N MET A 167 10.11 -0.03 -12.04
CA MET A 167 10.40 -1.23 -11.27
C MET A 167 11.11 -0.87 -9.97
N GLY A 168 11.08 -1.76 -8.99
CA GLY A 168 11.75 -1.53 -7.71
C GLY A 168 11.88 -2.83 -6.93
N ARG A 169 12.98 -2.95 -6.18
CA ARG A 169 13.36 -4.17 -5.48
C ARG A 169 12.24 -4.81 -4.66
N VAL A 170 11.50 -4.03 -3.86
CA VAL A 170 10.38 -4.57 -3.05
C VAL A 170 9.05 -4.56 -3.83
N GLN A 171 8.87 -3.58 -4.72
CA GLN A 171 7.61 -3.41 -5.45
C GLN A 171 7.36 -4.54 -6.45
N THR A 172 8.38 -4.90 -7.24
CA THR A 172 8.26 -5.90 -8.30
C THR A 172 7.94 -7.31 -7.77
N PRO A 173 8.62 -7.87 -6.74
CA PRO A 173 8.22 -9.16 -6.15
C PRO A 173 6.83 -9.12 -5.51
N THR A 174 6.47 -7.99 -4.87
CA THR A 174 5.11 -7.84 -4.31
C THR A 174 4.03 -7.88 -5.40
N LEU A 175 4.31 -7.32 -6.59
CA LEU A 175 3.46 -7.48 -7.76
C LEU A 175 3.40 -8.95 -8.20
N GLY A 176 4.53 -9.66 -8.13
CA GLY A 176 4.63 -11.09 -8.45
C GLY A 176 3.59 -11.93 -7.72
N PHE A 177 3.44 -11.76 -6.41
CA PHE A 177 2.41 -12.50 -5.65
C PHE A 177 0.99 -12.29 -6.19
N VAL A 178 0.65 -11.07 -6.62
CA VAL A 178 -0.66 -10.76 -7.19
C VAL A 178 -0.83 -11.40 -8.57
N VAL A 179 0.21 -11.37 -9.40
CA VAL A 179 0.18 -11.98 -10.74
C VAL A 179 0.13 -13.51 -10.66
N GLU A 180 0.97 -14.12 -9.83
CA GLU A 180 1.00 -15.56 -9.59
C GLU A 180 -0.35 -16.07 -9.07
N ARG A 181 -0.95 -15.36 -8.10
CA ARG A 181 -2.30 -15.69 -7.63
C ARG A 181 -3.35 -15.61 -8.74
N GLU A 182 -3.23 -14.69 -9.69
CA GLU A 182 -4.20 -14.63 -10.79
C GLU A 182 -3.97 -15.76 -11.80
N LEU A 183 -2.71 -16.13 -12.07
CA LEU A 183 -2.38 -17.30 -12.89
C LEU A 183 -2.89 -18.61 -12.27
N GLU A 184 -2.72 -18.79 -10.95
CA GLU A 184 -3.30 -19.92 -10.19
C GLU A 184 -4.83 -20.00 -10.34
N ARG A 185 -5.50 -18.85 -10.44
CA ARG A 185 -6.95 -18.78 -10.61
C ARG A 185 -7.38 -19.07 -12.05
N GLU A 186 -6.58 -18.66 -13.03
CA GLU A 186 -6.83 -18.89 -14.46
C GLU A 186 -6.60 -20.35 -14.86
N SER A 187 -5.64 -21.03 -14.22
CA SER A 187 -5.38 -22.46 -14.44
C SER A 187 -6.25 -23.40 -13.61
N PHE A 188 -7.04 -22.86 -12.68
CA PHE A 188 -7.90 -23.64 -11.80
C PHE A 188 -9.04 -24.31 -12.57
N VAL A 189 -9.19 -25.62 -12.39
CA VAL A 189 -10.27 -26.41 -12.99
C VAL A 189 -11.30 -26.74 -11.90
N PRO A 190 -12.51 -26.13 -11.94
CA PRO A 190 -13.56 -26.43 -10.98
C PRO A 190 -13.94 -27.91 -10.99
N THR A 191 -14.06 -28.47 -9.79
CA THR A 191 -14.52 -29.83 -9.57
C THR A 191 -15.96 -29.77 -9.06
N PRO A 192 -16.96 -30.25 -9.84
CA PRO A 192 -18.35 -30.25 -9.42
C PRO A 192 -18.54 -31.16 -8.21
N PHE A 193 -19.54 -30.85 -7.38
CA PHE A 193 -19.93 -31.68 -6.26
C PHE A 193 -21.39 -31.49 -5.88
N PHE A 194 -21.95 -32.53 -5.29
CA PHE A 194 -23.18 -32.47 -4.51
C PHE A 194 -22.84 -32.52 -3.03
N SER A 195 -23.56 -31.73 -2.23
CA SER A 195 -23.54 -31.81 -0.78
C SER A 195 -24.94 -31.58 -0.22
N VAL A 196 -25.24 -32.20 0.91
CA VAL A 196 -26.54 -32.06 1.58
C VAL A 196 -26.30 -31.73 3.04
N ASN A 197 -27.02 -30.73 3.54
CA ASN A 197 -27.03 -30.39 4.94
C ASN A 197 -28.44 -30.10 5.45
N THR A 198 -28.60 -30.14 6.77
CA THR A 198 -29.84 -29.82 7.47
C THR A 198 -29.51 -29.13 8.79
N ILE A 199 -30.43 -28.29 9.26
CA ILE A 199 -30.36 -27.70 10.59
C ILE A 199 -31.28 -28.50 11.50
N ALA A 200 -30.75 -28.99 12.61
CA ALA A 200 -31.53 -29.65 13.66
C ALA A 200 -31.15 -29.04 15.02
N GLN A 201 -32.13 -28.46 15.71
CA GLN A 201 -31.94 -27.78 17.01
C GLN A 201 -30.78 -26.76 17.00
N GLY A 202 -30.69 -25.94 15.96
CA GLY A 202 -29.65 -24.92 15.76
C GLY A 202 -28.27 -25.47 15.37
N ILE A 203 -28.12 -26.78 15.17
CA ILE A 203 -26.88 -27.41 14.69
C ILE A 203 -27.00 -27.68 13.20
N ASN A 204 -26.01 -27.23 12.42
CA ASN A 204 -25.87 -27.63 11.03
C ASN A 204 -25.24 -29.03 10.93
N PHE A 205 -26.00 -30.02 10.46
CA PHE A 205 -25.57 -31.37 10.16
C PHE A 205 -25.28 -31.53 8.66
N ASN A 206 -24.13 -32.10 8.32
CA ASN A 206 -23.73 -32.37 6.93
C ASN A 206 -23.73 -33.88 6.66
N ALA A 207 -24.25 -34.30 5.52
CA ALA A 207 -24.18 -35.68 5.06
C ALA A 207 -22.74 -36.10 4.77
N LYS A 208 -22.39 -37.33 5.16
CA LYS A 208 -21.07 -37.95 4.92
C LYS A 208 -21.21 -39.05 3.89
N PHE A 209 -20.75 -38.81 2.67
CA PHE A 209 -21.00 -39.73 1.55
C PHE A 209 -20.01 -40.89 1.48
N HIS A 210 -18.72 -40.59 1.65
CA HIS A 210 -17.62 -41.53 1.40
C HIS A 210 -16.61 -41.53 2.54
N ALA A 211 -15.94 -42.67 2.74
CA ALA A 211 -14.69 -42.75 3.49
C ALA A 211 -13.52 -42.29 2.61
N LYS A 212 -12.38 -41.96 3.23
CA LYS A 212 -11.21 -41.40 2.52
C LYS A 212 -10.68 -42.33 1.42
N ASP A 213 -10.70 -43.63 1.67
CA ASP A 213 -10.12 -44.67 0.81
C ASP A 213 -11.16 -45.33 -0.10
N ASP A 214 -12.40 -44.84 -0.11
CA ASP A 214 -13.43 -45.32 -1.04
C ASP A 214 -13.03 -44.94 -2.48
N VAL A 215 -13.28 -45.86 -3.42
CA VAL A 215 -12.95 -45.66 -4.85
C VAL A 215 -13.73 -44.47 -5.43
N ASP A 216 -14.98 -44.28 -4.98
CA ASP A 216 -15.87 -43.22 -5.43
C ASP A 216 -15.80 -41.95 -4.55
N ALA A 217 -14.81 -41.87 -3.65
CA ALA A 217 -14.62 -40.72 -2.77
C ALA A 217 -14.43 -39.44 -3.56
N TRP A 218 -15.18 -38.39 -3.20
CA TRP A 218 -15.02 -37.09 -3.84
C TRP A 218 -13.68 -36.45 -3.45
N ARG A 219 -12.99 -35.93 -4.46
CA ARG A 219 -11.71 -35.23 -4.34
C ARG A 219 -11.69 -34.03 -5.28
N ASP A 220 -11.02 -32.96 -4.90
CA ASP A 220 -10.79 -31.83 -5.81
C ASP A 220 -9.61 -32.10 -6.77
N GLN A 221 -9.32 -31.11 -7.62
CA GLN A 221 -8.20 -31.13 -8.57
C GLN A 221 -6.81 -31.37 -7.93
N ASP A 222 -6.65 -31.12 -6.62
CA ASP A 222 -5.40 -31.28 -5.88
C ASP A 222 -5.38 -32.60 -5.06
N ASP A 223 -6.25 -33.56 -5.42
CA ASP A 223 -6.46 -34.85 -4.73
C ASP A 223 -6.93 -34.69 -3.27
N LYS A 224 -7.48 -33.54 -2.91
CA LYS A 224 -7.95 -33.29 -1.54
C LYS A 224 -9.35 -33.88 -1.34
N PHE A 225 -9.41 -34.88 -0.48
CA PHE A 225 -10.65 -35.54 -0.05
C PHE A 225 -11.55 -34.64 0.83
N ASP A 226 -12.86 -34.65 0.57
CA ASP A 226 -13.89 -34.09 1.45
C ASP A 226 -15.10 -35.03 1.57
N SER A 227 -15.27 -35.62 2.75
CA SER A 227 -16.38 -36.51 3.09
C SER A 227 -17.79 -35.89 2.94
N ASN A 228 -17.91 -34.55 2.96
CA ASN A 228 -19.20 -33.87 2.84
C ASN A 228 -19.69 -33.75 1.39
N ARG A 229 -18.91 -34.24 0.43
CA ARG A 229 -19.14 -34.07 -1.01
C ARG A 229 -19.22 -35.41 -1.72
N THR A 230 -19.97 -35.46 -2.81
CA THR A 230 -20.08 -36.62 -3.71
C THR A 230 -20.27 -36.17 -5.16
N ASN A 231 -19.85 -37.01 -6.11
CA ASN A 231 -20.24 -36.86 -7.53
C ASN A 231 -21.49 -37.69 -7.88
N ASP A 232 -21.98 -38.51 -6.94
CA ASP A 232 -23.18 -39.31 -7.11
C ASP A 232 -24.42 -38.46 -6.74
N GLU A 233 -25.08 -37.93 -7.77
CA GLU A 233 -26.32 -37.15 -7.63
C GLU A 233 -27.43 -37.98 -7.00
N LYS A 234 -27.51 -39.29 -7.30
CA LYS A 234 -28.56 -40.16 -6.77
C LYS A 234 -28.41 -40.32 -5.26
N LEU A 235 -27.18 -40.60 -4.80
CA LEU A 235 -26.89 -40.70 -3.37
C LEU A 235 -27.14 -39.37 -2.63
N ALA A 236 -26.85 -38.23 -3.27
CA ALA A 236 -27.17 -36.92 -2.71
C ALA A 236 -28.69 -36.68 -2.64
N LYS A 237 -29.46 -37.07 -3.67
CA LYS A 237 -30.92 -36.96 -3.65
C LYS A 237 -31.54 -37.86 -2.59
N GLU A 238 -31.05 -39.08 -2.44
CA GLU A 238 -31.46 -39.99 -1.35
C GLU A 238 -31.30 -39.32 0.02
N ALA A 239 -30.14 -38.66 0.28
CA ALA A 239 -29.92 -37.93 1.52
C ALA A 239 -30.92 -36.78 1.72
N PHE A 240 -31.16 -35.98 0.67
CA PHE A 240 -32.05 -34.82 0.72
C PHE A 240 -33.52 -35.22 0.90
N ASP A 241 -33.98 -36.23 0.17
CA ASP A 241 -35.35 -36.73 0.25
C ASP A 241 -35.63 -37.33 1.63
N SER A 242 -34.70 -38.12 2.18
CA SER A 242 -34.78 -38.62 3.56
C SER A 242 -34.90 -37.50 4.59
N LEU A 243 -34.02 -36.50 4.51
CA LEU A 243 -34.06 -35.34 5.40
C LEU A 243 -35.33 -34.49 5.23
N THR A 244 -35.93 -34.50 4.04
CA THR A 244 -37.15 -33.75 3.74
C THR A 244 -38.38 -34.47 4.28
N ASN A 245 -38.44 -35.80 4.13
CA ASN A 245 -39.58 -36.62 4.52
C ASN A 245 -39.63 -36.88 6.04
N GLU A 246 -38.47 -37.01 6.68
CA GLU A 246 -38.40 -37.25 8.12
C GLU A 246 -38.51 -35.95 8.94
N SER A 247 -39.10 -36.03 10.13
CA SER A 247 -39.21 -34.89 11.06
C SER A 247 -38.01 -34.75 11.99
N SER A 248 -37.19 -35.78 12.12
CA SER A 248 -36.08 -35.84 13.07
C SER A 248 -34.93 -36.71 12.57
N ILE A 249 -33.74 -36.50 13.14
CA ILE A 249 -32.57 -37.38 12.97
C ILE A 249 -32.24 -38.04 14.31
N THR A 250 -31.67 -39.24 14.27
CA THR A 250 -31.32 -40.01 15.47
C THR A 250 -29.82 -39.92 15.73
N ILE A 251 -29.41 -39.54 16.94
CA ILE A 251 -27.99 -39.49 17.32
C ILE A 251 -27.47 -40.93 17.48
N THR A 252 -26.39 -41.25 16.77
CA THR A 252 -25.73 -42.57 16.81
C THR A 252 -24.38 -42.53 17.52
N ALA A 253 -23.73 -41.38 17.56
CA ALA A 253 -22.53 -41.17 18.37
C ALA A 253 -22.44 -39.73 18.88
N ASN A 254 -21.91 -39.58 20.09
CA ASN A 254 -21.57 -38.28 20.67
C ASN A 254 -20.17 -38.35 21.28
N LYS A 255 -19.25 -37.55 20.74
CA LYS A 255 -17.91 -37.36 21.31
C LYS A 255 -17.82 -35.99 21.98
N ASN A 256 -17.69 -36.00 23.30
CA ASN A 256 -17.37 -34.81 24.08
C ASN A 256 -15.86 -34.53 24.05
N SER A 257 -15.49 -33.26 23.86
CA SER A 257 -14.11 -32.80 23.90
C SER A 257 -14.02 -31.37 24.43
N ASN A 258 -12.90 -31.06 25.06
CA ASN A 258 -12.57 -29.70 25.48
C ASN A 258 -11.49 -29.14 24.55
N TYR A 259 -11.59 -27.85 24.23
CA TYR A 259 -10.52 -27.14 23.55
C TYR A 259 -10.39 -25.73 24.11
N SER A 260 -9.22 -25.12 23.91
CA SER A 260 -8.95 -23.75 24.35
C SER A 260 -8.40 -22.91 23.22
N ARG A 261 -8.64 -21.59 23.27
CA ARG A 261 -8.03 -20.63 22.34
C ARG A 261 -7.07 -19.74 23.10
N ASN A 262 -5.82 -19.75 22.67
CA ASN A 262 -4.77 -18.94 23.28
C ASN A 262 -4.93 -17.47 22.87
N PRO A 263 -4.63 -16.52 23.78
CA PRO A 263 -4.54 -15.12 23.40
C PRO A 263 -3.38 -14.91 22.42
N SER A 264 -3.56 -13.95 21.52
CA SER A 264 -2.50 -13.52 20.61
C SER A 264 -1.55 -12.54 21.30
N PRO A 265 -0.28 -12.45 20.86
CA PRO A 265 0.63 -11.44 21.37
C PRO A 265 0.17 -10.01 21.02
N PRO A 266 0.73 -8.98 21.70
CA PRO A 266 0.58 -7.58 21.33
C PRO A 266 0.91 -7.33 19.85
N PHE A 267 0.37 -6.26 19.27
CA PHE A 267 0.50 -6.01 17.84
C PHE A 267 1.93 -5.65 17.42
N THR A 268 2.41 -6.33 16.39
CA THR A 268 3.39 -5.77 15.43
C THR A 268 2.65 -4.96 14.36
N THR A 269 3.38 -4.23 13.52
CA THR A 269 2.78 -3.45 12.42
C THR A 269 1.98 -4.32 11.46
N ASP A 270 2.54 -5.43 10.99
CA ASP A 270 1.83 -6.34 10.06
C ASP A 270 0.56 -6.90 10.70
N ALA A 271 0.61 -7.30 11.97
CA ALA A 271 -0.52 -7.90 12.66
C ALA A 271 -1.63 -6.87 12.88
N LEU A 272 -1.29 -5.60 13.13
CA LEU A 272 -2.25 -4.50 13.20
C LEU A 272 -2.93 -4.27 11.84
N LEU A 273 -2.14 -4.24 10.75
CA LEU A 273 -2.67 -4.04 9.39
C LEU A 273 -3.59 -5.19 8.97
N GLN A 274 -3.21 -6.43 9.29
CA GLN A 274 -4.03 -7.62 9.05
C GLN A 274 -5.32 -7.59 9.87
N ALA A 275 -5.24 -7.31 11.17
CA ALA A 275 -6.41 -7.31 12.05
C ALA A 275 -7.41 -6.20 11.68
N ALA A 276 -6.92 -4.99 11.39
CA ALA A 276 -7.77 -3.87 10.99
C ALA A 276 -8.46 -4.14 9.63
N GLY A 277 -7.69 -4.57 8.61
CA GLY A 277 -8.23 -4.83 7.28
C GLY A 277 -9.13 -6.07 7.20
N GLY A 278 -8.85 -7.10 8.00
CA GLY A 278 -9.69 -8.30 8.11
C GLY A 278 -11.01 -8.03 8.86
N ARG A 279 -11.00 -7.10 9.83
CA ARG A 279 -12.22 -6.75 10.59
C ARG A 279 -13.05 -5.69 9.86
N TRP A 280 -12.44 -4.73 9.17
CA TRP A 280 -13.16 -3.62 8.54
C TRP A 280 -12.78 -3.44 7.06
N SER A 281 -13.77 -3.62 6.17
CA SER A 281 -13.57 -3.63 4.72
C SER A 281 -13.01 -2.31 4.16
N ASN A 282 -13.29 -1.17 4.80
CA ASN A 282 -12.81 0.15 4.41
C ASN A 282 -11.45 0.55 5.03
N TRP A 283 -10.77 -0.37 5.74
CA TRP A 283 -9.48 -0.12 6.37
C TRP A 283 -8.34 -0.69 5.54
N THR A 284 -7.79 0.14 4.65
CA THR A 284 -6.57 -0.16 3.92
C THR A 284 -5.33 -0.06 4.83
N PRO A 285 -4.21 -0.72 4.52
CA PRO A 285 -2.94 -0.50 5.21
C PRO A 285 -2.55 0.98 5.30
N LYS A 286 -2.75 1.75 4.23
CA LYS A 286 -2.49 3.21 4.22
C LYS A 286 -3.37 3.97 5.20
N LYS A 287 -4.68 3.67 5.25
CA LYS A 287 -5.59 4.28 6.22
C LYS A 287 -5.18 3.93 7.65
N THR A 288 -4.92 2.66 7.91
CA THR A 288 -4.53 2.14 9.23
C THR A 288 -3.26 2.82 9.73
N MET A 289 -2.21 2.89 8.91
CA MET A 289 -0.96 3.57 9.30
C MET A 289 -1.14 5.07 9.53
N ARG A 290 -2.02 5.74 8.76
CA ARG A 290 -2.35 7.16 8.99
C ARG A 290 -2.98 7.37 10.36
N VAL A 291 -4.03 6.59 10.68
CA VAL A 291 -4.74 6.69 11.96
C VAL A 291 -3.84 6.29 13.13
N ALA A 292 -3.04 5.24 12.98
CA ALA A 292 -2.03 4.85 13.98
C ALA A 292 -1.01 5.97 14.21
N SER A 293 -0.57 6.67 13.14
CA SER A 293 0.33 7.82 13.26
C SER A 293 -0.31 8.96 14.03
N GLU A 294 -1.59 9.23 13.82
CA GLU A 294 -2.35 10.25 14.57
C GLU A 294 -2.44 9.90 16.06
N LEU A 295 -2.71 8.63 16.39
CA LEU A 295 -2.74 8.13 17.77
C LEU A 295 -1.36 8.22 18.44
N TYR A 296 -0.29 7.79 17.77
CA TYR A 296 1.07 7.85 18.30
C TYR A 296 1.50 9.30 18.54
N ASN A 297 1.37 10.19 17.54
CA ASN A 297 1.77 11.60 17.67
C ASN A 297 0.98 12.36 18.76
N SER A 298 -0.21 11.87 19.12
CA SER A 298 -1.04 12.40 20.21
C SER A 298 -0.75 11.74 21.56
N GLY A 299 0.16 10.77 21.62
CA GLY A 299 0.62 10.11 22.84
C GLY A 299 -0.28 8.98 23.34
N HIS A 300 -1.16 8.43 22.51
CA HIS A 300 -2.12 7.38 22.92
C HIS A 300 -1.58 5.96 22.80
N ILE A 301 -0.69 5.72 21.83
CA ILE A 301 -0.08 4.40 21.59
C ILE A 301 1.43 4.54 21.45
N THR A 302 2.14 3.43 21.61
CA THR A 302 3.57 3.30 21.32
C THR A 302 3.86 3.42 19.83
N TYR A 303 5.15 3.47 19.48
CA TYR A 303 5.61 3.60 18.11
C TYR A 303 5.06 2.50 17.18
N ILE A 304 4.60 2.91 16.00
CA ILE A 304 3.74 2.08 15.14
C ILE A 304 4.49 1.25 14.09
N ARG A 305 5.79 1.46 13.92
CA ARG A 305 6.62 0.72 12.97
C ARG A 305 7.53 -0.21 13.74
N THR A 306 7.02 -1.39 14.04
CA THR A 306 7.66 -2.36 14.92
C THR A 306 7.32 -3.77 14.45
N ASP A 307 8.34 -4.61 14.42
CA ASP A 307 8.28 -6.06 14.26
C ASP A 307 8.31 -6.77 15.63
N SER A 308 8.47 -6.02 16.72
CA SER A 308 8.55 -6.53 18.08
C SER A 308 7.19 -6.75 18.70
N THR A 309 7.08 -7.83 19.48
CA THR A 309 5.95 -8.10 20.38
C THR A 309 6.30 -7.83 21.86
N ARG A 310 7.51 -7.33 22.12
CA ARG A 310 8.00 -7.02 23.47
C ARG A 310 7.17 -5.90 24.08
N THR A 311 6.99 -5.94 25.39
CA THR A 311 6.35 -4.86 26.16
C THR A 311 7.16 -4.55 27.41
N ASN A 312 7.03 -3.36 27.98
CA ASN A 312 7.65 -3.04 29.27
C ASN A 312 6.86 -3.67 30.44
N SER A 313 7.54 -3.95 31.55
CA SER A 313 6.94 -4.59 32.73
C SER A 313 5.85 -3.74 33.37
N SER A 314 6.12 -2.45 33.57
CA SER A 314 5.17 -1.51 34.18
C SER A 314 3.81 -1.52 33.49
N SER A 315 3.77 -1.48 32.15
CA SER A 315 2.52 -1.53 31.38
C SER A 315 1.79 -2.86 31.51
N ARG A 316 2.52 -3.98 31.65
CA ARG A 316 1.92 -5.29 31.92
C ARG A 316 1.31 -5.34 33.32
N ASP A 317 1.97 -4.78 34.31
CA ASP A 317 1.46 -4.76 35.68
C ASP A 317 0.21 -3.88 35.79
N ILE A 318 0.23 -2.70 35.17
CA ILE A 318 -0.93 -1.79 35.10
C ILE A 318 -2.13 -2.47 34.43
N ILE A 319 -1.95 -3.09 33.26
CA ILE A 319 -3.09 -3.72 32.57
C ILE A 319 -3.58 -4.98 33.30
N LYS A 320 -2.70 -5.75 33.96
CA LYS A 320 -3.10 -6.91 34.77
C LYS A 320 -3.91 -6.48 35.99
N ASN A 321 -3.53 -5.39 36.64
CA ASN A 321 -4.33 -4.81 37.73
C ASN A 321 -5.71 -4.38 37.22
N PHE A 322 -5.77 -3.69 36.08
CA PHE A 322 -7.04 -3.33 35.46
C PHE A 322 -7.91 -4.57 35.12
N ILE A 323 -7.32 -5.63 34.57
CA ILE A 323 -8.01 -6.89 34.28
C ILE A 323 -8.59 -7.50 35.56
N ASN A 324 -7.78 -7.55 36.62
CA ASN A 324 -8.19 -8.08 37.92
C ASN A 324 -9.36 -7.28 38.51
N GLU A 325 -9.28 -5.95 38.53
CA GLU A 325 -10.34 -5.08 39.05
C GLU A 325 -11.64 -5.17 38.24
N LYS A 326 -11.53 -5.29 36.92
CA LYS A 326 -12.68 -5.26 36.02
C LYS A 326 -13.38 -6.60 35.85
N TRP A 327 -12.61 -7.68 35.73
CA TRP A 327 -13.13 -9.00 35.36
C TRP A 327 -12.84 -10.08 36.40
N GLY A 328 -11.86 -9.88 37.29
CA GLY A 328 -11.51 -10.84 38.33
C GLY A 328 -10.14 -11.52 38.13
N PRO A 329 -9.56 -12.11 39.19
CA PRO A 329 -8.23 -12.71 39.18
C PRO A 329 -8.12 -13.91 38.23
N GLU A 330 -9.21 -14.65 37.99
CA GLU A 330 -9.29 -15.80 37.09
C GLU A 330 -9.09 -15.45 35.61
N PHE A 331 -9.15 -14.16 35.27
CA PHE A 331 -8.87 -13.67 33.92
C PHE A 331 -7.44 -13.15 33.75
N VAL A 332 -6.66 -13.04 34.84
CA VAL A 332 -5.27 -12.57 34.78
C VAL A 332 -4.36 -13.70 34.30
N GLY A 333 -3.74 -13.51 33.13
CA GLY A 333 -2.83 -14.47 32.54
C GLY A 333 -1.36 -14.23 32.88
N THR A 334 -0.52 -15.22 32.54
CA THR A 334 0.94 -15.07 32.60
C THR A 334 1.44 -14.01 31.61
N GLY A 335 0.72 -13.82 30.50
CA GLY A 335 1.05 -12.91 29.41
C GLY A 335 1.72 -13.64 28.25
N VAL A 336 1.32 -13.30 27.03
CA VAL A 336 1.89 -13.87 25.80
C VAL A 336 2.82 -12.86 25.14
N LEU A 337 4.06 -13.27 24.91
CA LEU A 337 5.01 -12.61 24.04
C LEU A 337 5.13 -13.44 22.76
N GLY A 338 5.29 -12.79 21.61
CA GLY A 338 5.50 -13.48 20.35
C GLY A 338 6.88 -14.14 20.28
N LYS A 339 7.17 -14.82 19.17
CA LYS A 339 8.53 -15.33 18.90
C LYS A 339 9.52 -14.15 18.92
N LYS A 340 10.70 -14.35 19.54
CA LYS A 340 11.83 -13.41 19.41
C LYS A 340 12.20 -13.31 17.93
N VAL A 341 12.21 -12.10 17.39
CA VAL A 341 12.79 -11.81 16.07
C VAL A 341 14.32 -11.85 16.24
N SER A 342 15.02 -12.57 15.38
CA SER A 342 16.44 -12.93 15.59
C SER A 342 17.40 -11.75 15.58
N ASN A 343 17.02 -10.61 14.99
CA ASN A 343 17.92 -9.46 14.78
C ASN A 343 17.38 -8.13 15.33
N ALA A 344 16.29 -8.14 16.10
CA ALA A 344 15.81 -6.90 16.70
C ALA A 344 16.75 -6.46 17.83
N GLN A 345 17.37 -5.29 17.69
CA GLN A 345 17.86 -4.55 18.86
C GLN A 345 16.74 -4.56 19.91
N ASP A 346 17.08 -4.84 21.17
CA ASP A 346 16.15 -4.98 22.30
C ASP A 346 15.32 -3.70 22.59
N ALA A 347 15.52 -2.64 21.81
CA ALA A 347 14.89 -1.32 21.96
C ALA A 347 13.41 -1.28 21.52
N HIS A 348 12.97 -2.04 20.51
CA HIS A 348 11.60 -1.86 19.98
C HIS A 348 10.51 -2.53 20.82
N GLU A 349 9.41 -1.81 21.02
CA GLU A 349 8.22 -2.28 21.73
C GLU A 349 7.09 -2.58 20.75
N ALA A 350 6.16 -3.45 21.15
CA ALA A 350 4.91 -3.69 20.45
C ALA A 350 4.02 -2.45 20.41
N ILE A 351 3.07 -2.43 19.47
CA ILE A 351 2.02 -1.44 19.38
C ILE A 351 0.98 -1.73 20.48
N ARG A 352 0.97 -0.87 21.51
CA ARG A 352 0.07 -0.95 22.67
C ARG A 352 -0.35 0.45 23.12
N PRO A 353 -1.38 0.58 23.97
CA PRO A 353 -1.69 1.84 24.64
C PRO A 353 -0.56 2.31 25.54
N THR A 354 -0.28 3.63 25.55
CA THR A 354 0.65 4.25 26.51
C THR A 354 0.09 4.30 27.93
N ARG A 355 -1.25 4.33 28.05
CA ARG A 355 -2.00 4.27 29.32
C ARG A 355 -2.95 3.08 29.29
N PRO A 356 -2.46 1.87 29.61
CA PRO A 356 -3.24 0.64 29.47
C PRO A 356 -4.55 0.61 30.26
N GLU A 357 -4.61 1.31 31.38
CA GLU A 357 -5.79 1.48 32.23
C GLU A 357 -6.93 2.28 31.56
N VAL A 358 -6.62 3.06 30.51
CA VAL A 358 -7.61 3.87 29.79
C VAL A 358 -8.15 3.10 28.59
N GLN A 359 -9.31 2.46 28.74
CA GLN A 359 -9.95 1.72 27.65
C GLN A 359 -10.45 2.63 26.49
N SER A 360 -10.81 3.88 26.78
CA SER A 360 -11.39 4.79 25.78
C SER A 360 -10.95 6.24 26.04
N PRO A 361 -9.87 6.71 25.39
CA PRO A 361 -9.39 8.08 25.54
C PRO A 361 -10.38 9.10 24.99
N GLU A 362 -10.52 10.22 25.69
CA GLU A 362 -11.34 11.35 25.24
C GLU A 362 -10.70 12.11 24.06
N GLY A 363 -11.53 12.79 23.27
CA GLY A 363 -11.07 13.68 22.19
C GLY A 363 -10.61 12.96 20.91
N LEU A 364 -10.77 11.64 20.82
CA LEU A 364 -10.48 10.86 19.62
C LEU A 364 -11.63 10.96 18.61
N GLY A 365 -11.28 11.07 17.32
CA GLY A 365 -12.24 10.90 16.24
C GLY A 365 -12.75 9.45 16.13
N LYS A 366 -13.69 9.21 15.21
CA LYS A 366 -14.33 7.90 15.04
C LYS A 366 -13.34 6.81 14.64
N ASP A 367 -12.49 7.09 13.65
CA ASP A 367 -11.50 6.14 13.17
C ASP A 367 -10.42 5.89 14.24
N GLU A 368 -9.94 6.94 14.91
CA GLU A 368 -8.96 6.86 15.99
C GLU A 368 -9.47 6.04 17.16
N SER A 369 -10.71 6.29 17.61
CA SER A 369 -11.36 5.53 18.68
C SER A 369 -11.51 4.05 18.33
N GLN A 370 -11.87 3.77 17.07
CA GLN A 370 -12.06 2.42 16.56
C GLN A 370 -10.72 1.65 16.53
N LEU A 371 -9.65 2.25 15.99
CA LEU A 371 -8.34 1.61 15.95
C LEU A 371 -7.72 1.47 17.35
N TYR A 372 -7.85 2.49 18.20
CA TYR A 372 -7.39 2.43 19.58
C TYR A 372 -8.08 1.29 20.33
N GLY A 373 -9.40 1.14 20.19
CA GLY A 373 -10.14 0.05 20.81
C GLY A 373 -9.59 -1.32 20.43
N LEU A 374 -9.25 -1.53 19.15
CA LEU A 374 -8.62 -2.77 18.69
C LEU A 374 -7.22 -2.99 19.30
N ILE A 375 -6.37 -1.95 19.33
CA ILE A 375 -5.03 -2.01 19.93
C ILE A 375 -5.12 -2.32 21.43
N TRP A 376 -6.03 -1.66 22.15
CA TRP A 376 -6.28 -1.87 23.56
C TRP A 376 -6.76 -3.30 23.83
N SER A 377 -7.77 -3.79 23.08
CA SER A 377 -8.30 -5.15 23.24
C SER A 377 -7.23 -6.21 23.02
N ARG A 378 -6.34 -6.02 22.02
CA ARG A 378 -5.21 -6.92 21.78
C ARG A 378 -4.21 -6.91 22.92
N PHE A 379 -3.84 -5.74 23.42
CA PHE A 379 -2.88 -5.66 24.53
C PHE A 379 -3.46 -6.25 25.82
N ALA A 380 -4.68 -5.87 26.21
CA ALA A 380 -5.37 -6.45 27.37
C ALA A 380 -5.52 -7.96 27.23
N GLY A 381 -6.08 -8.44 26.11
CA GLY A 381 -6.25 -9.87 25.85
C GLY A 381 -4.94 -10.66 25.89
N SER A 382 -3.83 -10.07 25.44
CA SER A 382 -2.50 -10.73 25.51
C SER A 382 -2.04 -11.02 26.94
N GLN A 383 -2.56 -10.29 27.94
CA GLN A 383 -2.25 -10.45 29.36
C GLN A 383 -3.32 -11.26 30.11
N MET A 384 -4.33 -11.80 29.41
CA MET A 384 -5.41 -12.59 29.99
C MET A 384 -5.20 -14.09 29.84
N THR A 385 -6.00 -14.90 30.53
CA THR A 385 -6.03 -16.36 30.35
C THR A 385 -6.59 -16.77 28.98
N LYS A 386 -6.30 -18.00 28.55
CA LYS A 386 -6.96 -18.62 27.39
C LYS A 386 -8.47 -18.71 27.58
N SER A 387 -9.24 -18.65 26.49
CA SER A 387 -10.66 -19.00 26.54
C SER A 387 -10.81 -20.52 26.45
N GLU A 388 -11.83 -21.06 27.12
CA GLU A 388 -12.09 -22.50 27.21
C GLU A 388 -13.49 -22.83 26.70
N TYR A 389 -13.57 -23.95 25.99
CA TYR A 389 -14.76 -24.40 25.31
C TYR A 389 -14.97 -25.89 25.52
N GLN A 390 -16.24 -26.27 25.58
CA GLN A 390 -16.69 -27.64 25.41
C GLN A 390 -17.31 -27.82 24.03
N ARG A 391 -17.18 -29.03 23.49
CA ARG A 391 -17.64 -29.37 22.15
C ARG A 391 -18.22 -30.79 22.13
N TYR A 392 -19.44 -30.89 21.61
CA TYR A 392 -20.01 -32.14 21.15
C TYR A 392 -19.81 -32.28 19.64
N SER A 393 -19.15 -33.37 19.25
CA SER A 393 -19.12 -33.85 17.87
C SER A 393 -20.13 -34.99 17.75
N LEU A 394 -21.22 -34.70 17.02
CA LEU A 394 -22.37 -35.58 16.91
C LEU A 394 -22.35 -36.29 15.56
N THR A 395 -22.60 -37.60 15.59
CA THR A 395 -22.95 -38.39 14.41
C THR A 395 -24.41 -38.77 14.54
N ALA A 396 -25.16 -38.62 13.46
CA ALA A 396 -26.57 -38.94 13.40
C ALA A 396 -26.91 -39.75 12.15
N GLU A 397 -28.08 -40.36 12.15
CA GLU A 397 -28.68 -41.04 11.01
C GLU A 397 -30.11 -40.56 10.78
N VAL A 398 -30.61 -40.79 9.56
CA VAL A 398 -31.99 -40.49 9.18
C VAL A 398 -32.52 -41.67 8.36
N ASP A 399 -33.77 -42.03 8.60
CA ASP A 399 -34.38 -43.17 7.92
C ASP A 399 -34.41 -42.94 6.40
N GLY A 400 -34.12 -43.99 5.64
CA GLY A 400 -34.01 -43.95 4.18
C GLY A 400 -32.65 -43.50 3.63
N PHE A 401 -31.71 -43.03 4.47
CA PHE A 401 -30.34 -42.71 4.05
C PHE A 401 -29.32 -43.63 4.72
N SER A 402 -28.55 -44.37 3.92
CA SER A 402 -27.63 -45.41 4.42
C SER A 402 -26.33 -44.87 5.03
N LYS A 403 -26.06 -43.56 4.93
CA LYS A 403 -24.84 -42.93 5.45
C LYS A 403 -25.15 -42.01 6.63
N THR A 404 -24.11 -41.58 7.31
CA THR A 404 -24.23 -40.75 8.51
C THR A 404 -24.27 -39.26 8.20
N LEU A 405 -24.83 -38.49 9.13
CA LEU A 405 -24.73 -37.05 9.22
C LEU A 405 -23.74 -36.67 10.31
N SER A 406 -23.03 -35.55 10.17
CA SER A 406 -22.17 -35.02 11.24
C SER A 406 -22.50 -33.56 11.57
N GLY A 407 -22.64 -33.27 12.85
CA GLY A 407 -22.87 -31.94 13.40
C GLY A 407 -21.87 -31.60 14.51
N THR A 408 -21.73 -30.32 14.84
CA THR A 408 -20.91 -29.89 15.96
C THR A 408 -21.59 -28.76 16.72
N TYR A 409 -21.68 -28.90 18.04
CA TYR A 409 -22.11 -27.85 18.94
C TYR A 409 -20.98 -27.52 19.90
N SER A 410 -20.66 -26.25 20.06
CA SER A 410 -19.64 -25.78 21.01
C SER A 410 -20.10 -24.56 21.77
N TRP A 411 -19.81 -24.53 23.07
CA TRP A 411 -20.09 -23.39 23.94
C TRP A 411 -18.86 -23.05 24.77
N ARG A 412 -18.76 -21.77 25.11
CA ARG A 412 -17.67 -21.20 25.87
C ARG A 412 -17.94 -21.38 27.36
N THR A 413 -17.08 -22.11 28.05
CA THR A 413 -17.15 -22.32 29.50
C THR A 413 -16.32 -21.30 30.28
N HIS A 414 -15.24 -20.80 29.69
CA HIS A 414 -14.46 -19.68 30.22
C HIS A 414 -14.16 -18.67 29.13
N ALA A 415 -14.49 -17.39 29.37
CA ALA A 415 -14.34 -16.38 28.34
C ALA A 415 -12.88 -15.97 28.08
N GLY A 416 -12.02 -16.04 29.10
CA GLY A 416 -10.61 -15.64 29.01
C GLY A 416 -10.41 -14.29 28.31
N TRP A 417 -9.40 -14.22 27.44
CA TRP A 417 -9.05 -13.03 26.67
C TRP A 417 -10.14 -12.48 25.74
N GLU A 418 -11.15 -13.27 25.39
CA GLU A 418 -12.21 -12.83 24.46
C GLU A 418 -13.10 -11.73 25.06
N LEU A 419 -13.16 -11.60 26.39
CA LEU A 419 -13.86 -10.47 27.04
C LEU A 419 -13.27 -9.12 26.64
N ALA A 420 -11.95 -9.04 26.41
CA ALA A 420 -11.32 -7.80 25.97
C ALA A 420 -11.82 -7.36 24.59
N PHE A 421 -12.31 -8.29 23.77
CA PHE A 421 -12.79 -8.05 22.41
C PHE A 421 -14.31 -7.94 22.30
N GLU A 422 -15.07 -8.12 23.39
CA GLU A 422 -16.53 -8.21 23.35
C GLU A 422 -17.20 -7.04 22.62
N LYS A 423 -16.72 -5.80 22.80
CA LYS A 423 -17.24 -4.60 22.12
C LYS A 423 -16.98 -4.57 20.62
N LEU A 424 -16.02 -5.35 20.13
CA LEU A 424 -15.63 -5.42 18.73
C LEU A 424 -16.25 -6.64 18.04
N GLU A 425 -16.66 -7.65 18.80
CA GLU A 425 -17.11 -8.96 18.32
C GLU A 425 -18.46 -8.88 17.60
N ARG A 426 -18.53 -9.47 16.39
CA ARG A 426 -19.77 -9.47 15.60
C ARG A 426 -20.70 -10.61 15.99
N ASN A 427 -20.14 -11.79 16.27
CA ASN A 427 -20.89 -13.00 16.57
C ASN A 427 -20.56 -13.43 18.00
N LYS A 428 -21.58 -13.55 18.85
CA LYS A 428 -21.41 -14.04 20.22
C LYS A 428 -21.36 -15.57 20.22
N PRO A 429 -20.41 -16.20 20.92
CA PRO A 429 -20.41 -17.64 21.08
C PRO A 429 -21.56 -18.10 21.98
N ASN A 430 -22.01 -19.34 21.81
CA ASN A 430 -22.87 -19.99 22.81
C ASN A 430 -22.12 -20.06 24.15
N THR A 431 -22.85 -19.94 25.25
CA THR A 431 -22.29 -19.91 26.62
C THR A 431 -22.87 -20.98 27.54
N SER A 432 -23.82 -21.77 27.03
CA SER A 432 -24.45 -22.87 27.76
C SER A 432 -24.39 -24.15 26.93
N GLU A 433 -24.47 -25.28 27.63
CA GLU A 433 -24.71 -26.59 27.03
C GLU A 433 -26.01 -26.56 26.17
N PRO A 434 -26.14 -27.41 25.13
CA PRO A 434 -27.41 -27.53 24.41
C PRO A 434 -28.56 -27.85 25.36
N SER A 435 -29.73 -27.25 25.12
CA SER A 435 -30.95 -27.47 25.90
C SER A 435 -31.72 -28.73 25.51
N PHE A 436 -31.16 -29.55 24.63
CA PHE A 436 -31.76 -30.77 24.07
C PHE A 436 -30.86 -31.97 24.32
N ASP A 437 -31.46 -33.16 24.27
CA ASP A 437 -30.76 -34.41 24.52
C ASP A 437 -29.85 -34.78 23.35
N VAL A 438 -28.58 -35.07 23.66
CA VAL A 438 -27.52 -35.42 22.72
C VAL A 438 -26.96 -36.83 22.97
N ASN A 439 -27.67 -37.65 23.75
CA ASN A 439 -27.29 -39.04 24.00
C ASN A 439 -27.55 -39.92 22.77
N VAL A 440 -26.86 -41.05 22.71
CA VAL A 440 -27.08 -42.05 21.65
C VAL A 440 -28.50 -42.59 21.75
N GLY A 441 -29.22 -42.61 20.62
CA GLY A 441 -30.62 -43.00 20.51
C GLY A 441 -31.60 -41.83 20.59
N SER A 442 -31.15 -40.64 20.99
CA SER A 442 -32.02 -39.46 21.07
C SER A 442 -32.39 -38.96 19.68
N LYS A 443 -33.66 -38.58 19.51
CA LYS A 443 -34.17 -37.95 18.27
C LYS A 443 -34.15 -36.44 18.43
N ILE A 444 -33.57 -35.75 17.46
CA ILE A 444 -33.57 -34.28 17.40
C ILE A 444 -34.30 -33.81 16.15
N ASP A 445 -35.20 -32.84 16.35
CA ASP A 445 -36.07 -32.36 15.29
C ASP A 445 -35.30 -31.56 14.23
N ILE A 446 -35.63 -31.84 12.97
CA ILE A 446 -35.14 -31.09 11.81
C ILE A 446 -35.93 -29.78 11.73
N GLU A 447 -35.22 -28.66 11.64
CA GLU A 447 -35.82 -27.38 11.33
C GLU A 447 -36.22 -27.35 9.86
N LYS A 448 -37.51 -27.20 9.60
CA LYS A 448 -38.06 -27.07 8.25
C LYS A 448 -38.12 -25.60 7.86
N SER A 449 -37.32 -25.22 6.87
CA SER A 449 -37.27 -23.86 6.32
C SER A 449 -36.79 -23.90 4.87
N ASP A 450 -36.82 -22.76 4.18
CA ASP A 450 -36.27 -22.63 2.83
C ASP A 450 -34.76 -22.97 2.76
N ASP A 451 -34.06 -22.91 3.90
CA ASP A 451 -32.63 -23.19 4.03
C ASP A 451 -32.33 -24.55 4.70
N SER A 452 -33.35 -25.35 5.07
CA SER A 452 -33.15 -26.63 5.74
C SER A 452 -34.32 -27.62 5.53
N PRO A 453 -34.05 -28.85 5.04
CA PRO A 453 -32.78 -29.33 4.50
C PRO A 453 -32.37 -28.60 3.21
N ARG A 454 -31.09 -28.62 2.87
CA ARG A 454 -30.54 -27.97 1.68
C ARG A 454 -29.75 -28.95 0.82
N PHE A 455 -30.21 -29.13 -0.42
CA PHE A 455 -29.46 -29.76 -1.49
C PHE A 455 -28.58 -28.72 -2.18
N ILE A 456 -27.27 -28.96 -2.24
CA ILE A 456 -26.30 -28.06 -2.84
C ILE A 456 -25.63 -28.79 -4.00
N GLN A 457 -25.84 -28.26 -5.20
CA GLN A 457 -25.04 -28.54 -6.39
C GLN A 457 -24.17 -27.31 -6.64
N ASP A 458 -22.86 -27.44 -6.48
CA ASP A 458 -21.89 -26.37 -6.68
C ASP A 458 -20.58 -26.98 -7.21
N GLU A 459 -19.58 -26.15 -7.43
CA GLU A 459 -18.24 -26.55 -7.84
C GLU A 459 -17.19 -25.90 -6.94
N THR A 460 -15.98 -26.48 -6.90
CA THR A 460 -14.87 -25.85 -6.21
C THR A 460 -14.55 -24.49 -6.83
N LYS A 461 -14.04 -23.57 -6.02
CA LYS A 461 -13.78 -22.19 -6.44
C LYS A 461 -12.28 -21.93 -6.42
N PRO A 462 -11.76 -21.14 -7.38
CA PRO A 462 -10.35 -20.82 -7.45
C PRO A 462 -9.88 -20.08 -6.19
N PRO A 463 -8.57 -20.12 -5.87
CA PRO A 463 -8.03 -19.47 -4.68
C PRO A 463 -8.41 -17.99 -4.64
N ARG A 464 -8.71 -17.48 -3.44
CA ARG A 464 -9.15 -16.08 -3.29
C ARG A 464 -8.03 -15.13 -3.68
N ARG A 465 -8.40 -14.07 -4.40
CA ARG A 465 -7.48 -12.95 -4.66
C ARG A 465 -6.98 -12.35 -3.36
N PHE A 466 -5.77 -11.79 -3.42
CA PHE A 466 -5.26 -11.01 -2.30
C PHE A 466 -6.13 -9.78 -2.08
N ARG A 467 -6.36 -9.46 -0.81
CA ARG A 467 -6.75 -8.13 -0.38
C ARG A 467 -5.50 -7.41 0.09
N GLN A 468 -5.53 -6.08 0.19
CA GLN A 468 -4.34 -5.33 0.64
C GLN A 468 -3.75 -5.86 1.96
N HIS A 469 -4.59 -6.23 2.94
CA HIS A 469 -4.12 -6.74 4.22
C HIS A 469 -3.60 -8.19 4.16
N THR A 470 -4.14 -9.05 3.29
CA THR A 470 -3.60 -10.40 3.11
C THR A 470 -2.31 -10.39 2.29
N LEU A 471 -2.13 -9.41 1.41
CA LEU A 471 -0.86 -9.16 0.73
C LEU A 471 0.24 -8.71 1.72
N VAL A 472 -0.11 -7.96 2.77
CA VAL A 472 0.83 -7.66 3.87
C VAL A 472 1.28 -8.93 4.59
N SER A 473 0.38 -9.91 4.78
CA SER A 473 0.78 -11.21 5.36
C SER A 473 1.77 -11.92 4.47
N GLU A 474 1.46 -12.06 3.17
CA GLU A 474 2.36 -12.70 2.22
C GLU A 474 3.73 -12.02 2.17
N MET A 475 3.76 -10.68 2.15
CA MET A 475 5.00 -9.91 2.20
C MET A 475 5.84 -10.28 3.44
N LYS A 476 5.23 -10.32 4.62
CA LYS A 476 5.91 -10.71 5.87
C LYS A 476 6.39 -12.16 5.84
N ASP A 477 5.52 -13.08 5.43
CA ASP A 477 5.81 -14.52 5.43
C ASP A 477 6.98 -14.85 4.49
N ARG A 478 7.13 -14.08 3.41
CA ARG A 478 8.25 -14.16 2.46
C ARG A 478 9.46 -13.30 2.83
N GLY A 479 9.45 -12.65 4.00
CA GLY A 479 10.56 -11.79 4.46
C GLY A 479 10.74 -10.49 3.69
N ILE A 480 9.79 -10.13 2.80
CA ILE A 480 9.88 -8.93 1.98
C ILE A 480 9.17 -7.73 2.62
N GLY A 481 9.82 -6.58 2.54
CA GLY A 481 9.33 -5.37 3.18
C GLY A 481 9.54 -5.37 4.69
N ARG A 482 9.25 -4.22 5.28
CA ARG A 482 9.40 -3.90 6.70
C ARG A 482 8.19 -3.08 7.17
N PRO A 483 7.98 -2.90 8.48
CA PRO A 483 6.93 -2.03 9.02
C PRO A 483 6.77 -0.66 8.32
N SER A 484 7.88 -0.07 7.85
CA SER A 484 7.91 1.19 7.12
C SER A 484 7.46 1.10 5.66
N THR A 485 7.47 -0.09 5.04
CA THR A 485 7.28 -0.25 3.59
C THR A 485 6.00 -0.98 3.19
N TYR A 486 5.36 -1.76 4.05
CA TYR A 486 4.16 -2.55 3.66
C TYR A 486 3.08 -1.70 2.98
N ALA A 487 2.59 -0.67 3.67
CA ALA A 487 1.53 0.18 3.15
C ALA A 487 1.96 0.99 1.93
N THR A 488 3.21 1.46 1.89
CA THR A 488 3.71 2.32 0.81
C THR A 488 4.00 1.54 -0.46
N THR A 489 4.43 0.28 -0.37
CA THR A 489 4.63 -0.61 -1.52
C THR A 489 3.30 -0.93 -2.20
N ILE A 490 2.27 -1.31 -1.44
CA ILE A 490 0.94 -1.62 -1.98
C ILE A 490 0.31 -0.38 -2.64
N ASP A 491 0.39 0.78 -1.97
CA ASP A 491 -0.11 2.05 -2.52
C ASP A 491 0.59 2.42 -3.83
N LYS A 492 1.91 2.18 -3.95
CA LYS A 492 2.66 2.41 -5.20
C LYS A 492 2.20 1.51 -6.33
N LEU A 493 1.92 0.22 -6.07
CA LEU A 493 1.40 -0.71 -7.10
C LEU A 493 0.09 -0.21 -7.70
N ILE A 494 -0.82 0.26 -6.85
CA ILE A 494 -2.13 0.80 -7.24
C ILE A 494 -1.95 2.12 -8.00
N ILE A 495 -1.21 3.10 -7.44
CA ILE A 495 -0.99 4.40 -8.08
C ILE A 495 -0.32 4.27 -9.45
N ARG A 496 0.59 3.31 -9.60
CA ARG A 496 1.32 3.05 -10.86
C ARG A 496 0.52 2.19 -11.84
N LYS A 497 -0.69 1.77 -11.48
CA LYS A 497 -1.62 0.96 -12.28
C LYS A 497 -1.06 -0.39 -12.70
N TYR A 498 -0.24 -1.00 -11.83
CA TYR A 498 0.14 -2.41 -11.98
C TYR A 498 -0.93 -3.35 -11.45
N VAL A 499 -1.71 -2.88 -10.47
CA VAL A 499 -2.80 -3.61 -9.85
C VAL A 499 -3.99 -2.66 -9.70
N ASN A 500 -5.19 -3.18 -9.95
CA ASN A 500 -6.45 -2.51 -9.61
C ASN A 500 -6.97 -3.07 -8.30
N ASP A 501 -7.59 -2.22 -7.48
CA ASP A 501 -8.33 -2.64 -6.30
C ASP A 501 -9.84 -2.58 -6.62
N GLU A 502 -10.45 -3.76 -6.76
CA GLU A 502 -11.87 -3.91 -7.05
C GLU A 502 -12.57 -4.55 -5.85
N SER A 503 -13.37 -3.75 -5.14
CA SER A 503 -14.09 -4.18 -3.92
C SER A 503 -13.17 -4.82 -2.87
N GLY A 504 -11.94 -4.32 -2.76
CA GLY A 504 -10.90 -4.78 -1.85
C GLY A 504 -10.09 -5.97 -2.37
N SER A 505 -10.36 -6.48 -3.58
CA SER A 505 -9.58 -7.54 -4.24
C SER A 505 -8.57 -6.93 -5.19
N LEU A 506 -7.32 -7.36 -5.09
CA LEU A 506 -6.23 -6.92 -5.94
C LEU A 506 -6.18 -7.76 -7.21
N ILE A 507 -6.28 -7.11 -8.37
CA ILE A 507 -6.28 -7.73 -9.69
C ILE A 507 -5.10 -7.17 -10.49
N PRO A 508 -4.21 -8.02 -11.05
CA PRO A 508 -3.11 -7.53 -11.86
C PRO A 508 -3.64 -6.93 -13.17
N THR A 509 -3.10 -5.78 -13.57
CA THR A 509 -3.38 -5.22 -14.90
C THR A 509 -2.48 -5.88 -15.94
N GLU A 510 -2.75 -5.63 -17.22
CA GLU A 510 -1.87 -6.07 -18.32
C GLU A 510 -0.43 -5.58 -18.14
N LYS A 511 -0.27 -4.33 -17.69
CA LYS A 511 1.06 -3.80 -17.35
C LYS A 511 1.69 -4.53 -16.17
N GLY A 512 0.88 -4.95 -15.20
CA GLY A 512 1.31 -5.77 -14.08
C GLY A 512 1.85 -7.12 -14.55
N ARG A 513 1.11 -7.79 -15.43
CA ARG A 513 1.50 -9.06 -16.06
C ARG A 513 2.78 -8.93 -16.87
N ILE A 514 2.87 -7.99 -17.81
CA ILE A 514 4.09 -7.75 -18.59
C ILE A 514 5.29 -7.47 -17.68
N CYS A 515 5.09 -6.65 -16.63
CA CYS A 515 6.16 -6.34 -15.68
C CYS A 515 6.70 -7.58 -14.97
N TRP A 516 5.84 -8.50 -14.57
CA TRP A 516 6.23 -9.71 -13.82
C TRP A 516 6.63 -10.89 -14.71
N LEU A 517 5.92 -11.15 -15.80
CA LEU A 517 6.09 -12.35 -16.63
C LEU A 517 7.14 -12.17 -17.72
N GLU A 518 7.34 -10.95 -18.21
CA GLU A 518 8.29 -10.69 -19.30
C GLU A 518 9.53 -9.92 -18.83
N VAL A 519 9.34 -8.82 -18.09
CA VAL A 519 10.44 -7.87 -17.82
C VAL A 519 11.24 -8.25 -16.58
N ALA A 520 10.59 -8.68 -15.50
CA ALA A 520 11.31 -9.09 -14.29
C ALA A 520 12.27 -10.27 -14.53
N PRO A 521 11.88 -11.36 -15.24
CA PRO A 521 12.74 -12.52 -15.46
C PRO A 521 14.02 -12.22 -16.23
N MET A 522 14.07 -11.11 -16.97
CA MET A 522 15.31 -10.65 -17.64
C MET A 522 16.44 -10.30 -16.67
N TYR A 523 16.12 -10.05 -15.39
CA TYR A 523 17.11 -9.79 -14.34
C TYR A 523 17.45 -11.07 -13.56
N THR A 524 17.71 -12.15 -14.30
CA THR A 524 18.08 -13.47 -13.76
C THR A 524 19.44 -13.86 -14.31
N GLN A 525 20.25 -14.52 -13.49
CA GLN A 525 21.48 -15.19 -13.90
C GLN A 525 21.31 -16.69 -13.69
N GLU A 526 21.48 -17.44 -14.77
CA GLU A 526 21.52 -18.90 -14.76
C GLU A 526 23.00 -19.35 -14.80
N GLU A 527 23.39 -20.27 -13.92
CA GLU A 527 24.63 -21.05 -14.06
C GLU A 527 24.26 -22.53 -13.98
N ASP A 528 24.80 -23.34 -14.89
CA ASP A 528 24.59 -24.80 -14.95
C ASP A 528 23.13 -25.26 -14.88
N GLY A 529 22.21 -24.50 -15.51
CA GLY A 529 20.78 -24.81 -15.54
C GLY A 529 20.03 -24.52 -14.24
N SER A 530 20.66 -23.85 -13.27
CA SER A 530 20.05 -23.37 -12.03
C SER A 530 20.02 -21.84 -11.98
N ASN A 531 18.90 -21.27 -11.51
CA ASN A 531 18.80 -19.84 -11.23
C ASN A 531 19.69 -19.50 -10.01
N VAL A 532 20.86 -18.93 -10.25
CA VAL A 532 21.82 -18.56 -9.19
C VAL A 532 21.47 -17.21 -8.58
N ALA A 533 20.82 -16.32 -9.33
CA ALA A 533 20.31 -15.05 -8.81
C ALA A 533 19.13 -14.52 -9.61
N TYR A 534 18.13 -13.98 -8.91
CA TYR A 534 16.99 -13.28 -9.51
C TYR A 534 16.72 -11.98 -8.74
N LEU A 535 17.01 -10.83 -9.35
CA LEU A 535 16.95 -9.50 -8.71
C LEU A 535 15.59 -9.20 -8.07
N PHE A 536 14.53 -9.66 -8.71
CA PHE A 536 13.14 -9.39 -8.31
C PHE A 536 12.48 -10.61 -7.67
N SER A 537 13.25 -11.59 -7.19
CA SER A 537 12.72 -12.65 -6.34
C SER A 537 12.42 -12.13 -4.94
N ALA A 538 11.50 -12.82 -4.26
CA ALA A 538 11.22 -12.56 -2.85
C ALA A 538 12.46 -12.87 -1.99
N ASP A 539 13.13 -13.99 -2.25
CA ASP A 539 14.29 -14.45 -1.47
C ASP A 539 15.47 -13.47 -1.55
N PHE A 540 15.81 -12.99 -2.74
CA PHE A 540 16.86 -11.99 -2.93
C PHE A 540 16.51 -10.68 -2.20
N THR A 541 15.24 -10.28 -2.26
CA THR A 541 14.76 -9.09 -1.55
C THR A 541 14.86 -9.25 -0.03
N ALA A 542 14.50 -10.42 0.50
CA ALA A 542 14.60 -10.74 1.91
C ALA A 542 16.06 -10.75 2.39
N GLU A 543 16.95 -11.43 1.66
CA GLU A 543 18.39 -11.48 1.96
C GLU A 543 19.01 -10.06 1.99
N MET A 544 18.61 -9.19 1.06
CA MET A 544 19.06 -7.80 1.07
C MET A 544 18.59 -7.03 2.31
N GLU A 545 17.37 -7.26 2.77
CA GLU A 545 16.90 -6.61 3.99
C GLU A 545 17.63 -7.16 5.22
N GLU A 546 17.92 -8.46 5.29
CA GLU A 546 18.74 -9.05 6.35
C GLU A 546 20.16 -8.46 6.39
N ARG A 547 20.78 -8.24 5.21
CA ARG A 547 22.09 -7.55 5.12
C ARG A 547 22.02 -6.11 5.62
N LEU A 548 20.91 -5.40 5.39
CA LEU A 548 20.71 -4.06 5.94
C LEU A 548 20.56 -4.10 7.45
N ASP A 549 19.80 -5.05 7.98
CA ASP A 549 19.61 -5.23 9.42
C ASP A 549 20.95 -5.57 10.11
N ALA A 550 21.82 -6.37 9.45
CA ALA A 550 23.17 -6.66 9.92
C ALA A 550 24.09 -5.42 9.96
N ILE A 551 23.87 -4.41 9.11
CA ILE A 551 24.59 -3.13 9.20
C ILE A 551 24.15 -2.37 10.47
N GLU A 552 22.86 -2.37 10.79
CA GLU A 552 22.31 -1.63 11.94
C GLU A 552 22.91 -2.09 13.28
N VAL A 553 23.22 -3.38 13.40
CA VAL A 553 23.84 -3.96 14.61
C VAL A 553 25.37 -4.03 14.53
N GLY A 554 25.97 -3.53 13.44
CA GLY A 554 27.43 -3.53 13.25
C GLY A 554 28.03 -4.90 12.92
N GLU A 555 27.21 -5.90 12.56
CA GLU A 555 27.67 -7.23 12.16
C GLU A 555 28.23 -7.25 10.72
N ARG A 556 27.83 -6.29 9.89
CA ARG A 556 28.38 -6.10 8.54
C ARG A 556 28.74 -4.65 8.26
N ASP A 557 29.83 -4.48 7.51
CA ASP A 557 30.30 -3.18 7.03
C ASP A 557 29.44 -2.67 5.86
N ALA A 558 28.98 -1.43 5.94
CA ALA A 558 28.08 -0.83 4.96
C ALA A 558 28.70 -0.66 3.56
N PRO A 559 29.95 -0.15 3.41
CA PRO A 559 30.67 -0.17 2.14
C PRO A 559 30.75 -1.56 1.49
N SER A 560 31.06 -2.61 2.26
CA SER A 560 31.12 -3.99 1.76
C SER A 560 29.77 -4.47 1.19
N VAL A 561 28.69 -4.28 1.95
CA VAL A 561 27.33 -4.65 1.51
C VAL A 561 26.92 -3.87 0.25
N TRP A 562 27.23 -2.57 0.21
CA TRP A 562 26.96 -1.72 -0.94
C TRP A 562 27.73 -2.18 -2.19
N ASN A 563 29.05 -2.37 -2.09
CA ASN A 563 29.89 -2.75 -3.23
C ASN A 563 29.48 -4.12 -3.79
N GLY A 564 29.32 -5.12 -2.91
CA GLY A 564 28.87 -6.45 -3.31
C GLY A 564 27.52 -6.43 -4.01
N PHE A 565 26.58 -5.61 -3.52
CA PHE A 565 25.30 -5.40 -4.21
C PHE A 565 25.49 -4.74 -5.58
N THR A 566 26.32 -3.70 -5.69
CA THR A 566 26.50 -3.00 -6.97
C THR A 566 27.10 -3.88 -8.05
N ASP A 567 28.06 -4.73 -7.70
CA ASP A 567 28.69 -5.64 -8.67
C ASP A 567 27.71 -6.70 -9.14
N HIS A 568 26.96 -7.29 -8.21
CA HIS A 568 25.90 -8.23 -8.53
C HIS A 568 24.81 -7.57 -9.41
N PHE A 569 24.35 -6.37 -9.06
CA PHE A 569 23.38 -5.63 -9.86
C PHE A 569 23.90 -5.31 -11.27
N ARG A 570 25.18 -4.94 -11.41
CA ARG A 570 25.80 -4.66 -12.72
C ARG A 570 25.79 -5.90 -13.61
N SER A 571 26.15 -7.06 -13.07
CA SER A 571 26.10 -8.35 -13.78
C SER A 571 24.68 -8.62 -14.30
N LEU A 572 23.68 -8.60 -13.41
CA LEU A 572 22.28 -8.84 -13.76
C LEU A 572 21.75 -7.82 -14.77
N HIS A 573 22.12 -6.54 -14.63
CA HIS A 573 21.67 -5.52 -15.56
C HIS A 573 22.32 -5.65 -16.94
N ALA A 574 23.58 -6.07 -17.02
CA ALA A 574 24.25 -6.35 -18.29
C ALA A 574 23.60 -7.54 -18.99
N ALA A 575 23.35 -8.64 -18.28
CA ALA A 575 22.62 -9.80 -18.79
C ALA A 575 21.22 -9.40 -19.31
N ALA A 576 20.47 -8.62 -18.53
CA ALA A 576 19.16 -8.12 -18.94
C ALA A 576 19.22 -7.27 -20.23
N LEU A 577 20.27 -6.46 -20.41
CA LEU A 577 20.48 -5.67 -21.63
C LEU A 577 20.74 -6.55 -22.85
N GLU A 578 21.50 -7.65 -22.69
CA GLU A 578 21.73 -8.60 -23.78
C GLU A 578 20.44 -9.36 -24.13
N LEU A 579 19.68 -9.85 -23.13
CA LEU A 579 18.37 -10.47 -23.36
C LEU A 579 17.41 -9.54 -24.09
N LYS A 580 17.35 -8.26 -23.69
CA LYS A 580 16.55 -7.24 -24.38
C LYS A 580 16.92 -7.06 -25.85
N ARG A 581 18.17 -7.35 -26.25
CA ARG A 581 18.59 -7.22 -27.66
C ARG A 581 18.12 -8.39 -28.52
N GLN A 582 17.75 -9.53 -27.93
CA GLN A 582 17.41 -10.73 -28.69
C GLN A 582 16.09 -10.61 -29.44
N THR A 583 15.13 -9.84 -28.91
CA THR A 583 13.80 -9.67 -29.52
C THR A 583 13.32 -8.22 -29.46
N PRO A 584 12.34 -7.81 -30.28
CA PRO A 584 11.80 -6.47 -30.27
C PRO A 584 11.01 -6.21 -29.00
N THR A 585 11.27 -5.07 -28.36
CA THR A 585 10.48 -4.64 -27.20
C THR A 585 9.09 -4.17 -27.62
N THR A 586 8.12 -4.13 -26.70
CA THR A 586 6.75 -3.65 -26.99
C THR A 586 6.73 -2.27 -27.64
N ASN A 587 7.61 -1.35 -27.21
CA ASN A 587 7.72 -0.04 -27.85
C ASN A 587 8.20 -0.12 -29.30
N GLN A 588 9.16 -1.00 -29.60
CA GLN A 588 9.68 -1.16 -30.96
C GLN A 588 8.60 -1.76 -31.85
N ILE A 589 7.92 -2.82 -31.41
CA ILE A 589 6.79 -3.44 -32.13
C ILE A 589 5.69 -2.41 -32.41
N MET A 590 5.26 -1.66 -31.37
CA MET A 590 4.25 -0.62 -31.54
C MET A 590 4.69 0.46 -32.52
N LYS A 591 5.96 0.89 -32.44
CA LYS A 591 6.48 1.94 -33.33
C LYS A 591 6.58 1.45 -34.77
N PHE A 592 7.00 0.21 -34.98
CA PHE A 592 7.02 -0.46 -36.27
C PHE A 592 5.61 -0.55 -36.86
N ASN A 593 4.65 -1.12 -36.12
CA ASN A 593 3.25 -1.25 -36.56
C ASN A 593 2.61 0.10 -36.91
N GLN A 594 2.97 1.18 -36.19
CA GLN A 594 2.50 2.53 -36.52
C GLN A 594 3.06 3.05 -37.84
N LEU A 595 4.33 2.74 -38.15
CA LEU A 595 4.98 3.17 -39.38
C LEU A 595 4.52 2.35 -40.59
N THR A 596 4.15 1.09 -40.37
CA THR A 596 3.73 0.17 -41.42
C THR A 596 2.21 0.07 -41.60
N GLN A 597 1.42 0.83 -40.83
CA GLN A 597 -0.05 0.74 -40.83
C GLN A 597 -0.70 0.91 -42.22
N LYS A 598 -0.07 1.66 -43.14
CA LYS A 598 -0.57 1.93 -44.50
C LYS A 598 0.14 1.11 -45.59
N MET A 599 1.06 0.23 -45.20
CA MET A 599 1.82 -0.62 -46.11
C MET A 599 1.07 -1.93 -46.34
N SER A 600 1.26 -2.52 -47.53
CA SER A 600 0.79 -3.88 -47.84
C SER A 600 1.61 -4.94 -47.09
N GLU A 601 1.06 -6.15 -46.95
CA GLU A 601 1.76 -7.27 -46.29
C GLU A 601 3.08 -7.62 -46.99
N ASP A 602 3.14 -7.53 -48.33
CA ASP A 602 4.35 -7.78 -49.11
C ASP A 602 5.45 -6.75 -48.81
N GLU A 603 5.10 -5.46 -48.75
CA GLU A 603 6.04 -4.39 -48.39
C GLU A 603 6.59 -4.58 -46.96
N ILE A 604 5.74 -4.99 -46.03
CA ILE A 604 6.15 -5.28 -44.65
C ILE A 604 7.10 -6.48 -44.60
N SER A 605 6.78 -7.54 -45.35
CA SER A 605 7.59 -8.75 -45.46
C SER A 605 8.98 -8.44 -46.01
N ASP A 606 9.09 -7.55 -47.01
CA ASP A 606 10.36 -7.11 -47.56
C ASP A 606 11.26 -6.44 -46.52
N TYR A 607 10.71 -5.55 -45.67
CA TYR A 607 11.47 -4.93 -44.58
C TYR A 607 11.94 -5.93 -43.51
N LEU A 608 11.15 -6.97 -43.24
CA LEU A 608 11.50 -8.01 -42.28
C LEU A 608 12.39 -9.11 -42.90
N GLY A 609 12.58 -9.09 -44.22
CA GLY A 609 13.32 -10.12 -44.97
C GLY A 609 12.61 -11.47 -44.96
N GLY A 610 11.28 -11.48 -45.06
CA GLY A 610 10.45 -12.70 -45.04
C GLY A 610 10.35 -13.41 -43.69
N ARG A 611 10.84 -12.78 -42.61
CA ARG A 611 10.77 -13.29 -41.23
C ARG A 611 9.59 -12.69 -40.48
N GLU A 612 9.11 -13.41 -39.49
CA GLU A 612 8.15 -12.89 -38.51
C GLU A 612 8.82 -11.85 -37.61
N ILE A 613 8.05 -10.87 -37.12
CA ILE A 613 8.59 -9.78 -36.30
C ILE A 613 9.26 -10.30 -35.01
N ASN A 614 8.78 -11.41 -34.45
CA ASN A 614 9.36 -12.04 -33.25
C ASN A 614 10.71 -12.74 -33.51
N GLN A 615 11.09 -12.94 -34.78
CA GLN A 615 12.37 -13.48 -35.21
C GLN A 615 13.40 -12.39 -35.52
N ILE A 616 13.01 -11.12 -35.44
CA ILE A 616 13.88 -9.96 -35.63
C ILE A 616 14.49 -9.56 -34.30
N THR A 617 15.78 -9.28 -34.26
CA THR A 617 16.44 -8.80 -33.04
C THR A 617 16.06 -7.35 -32.73
N GLY A 618 16.21 -6.96 -31.46
CA GLY A 618 16.00 -5.57 -31.02
C GLY A 618 16.81 -4.53 -31.79
N PRO A 619 18.10 -4.77 -32.13
CA PRO A 619 18.87 -3.88 -33.00
C PRO A 619 18.35 -3.83 -34.45
N GLU A 620 18.07 -4.98 -35.07
CA GLU A 620 17.56 -5.04 -36.45
C GLU A 620 16.26 -4.26 -36.61
N ILE A 621 15.27 -4.48 -35.73
CA ILE A 621 14.01 -3.74 -35.79
C ILE A 621 14.21 -2.24 -35.57
N SER A 622 15.20 -1.86 -34.76
CA SER A 622 15.54 -0.46 -34.55
C SER A 622 16.12 0.20 -35.80
N ASP A 623 16.87 -0.53 -36.61
CA ASP A 623 17.39 -0.04 -37.89
C ASP A 623 16.28 0.01 -38.95
N ILE A 624 15.39 -0.98 -38.99
CA ILE A 624 14.19 -0.95 -39.84
C ILE A 624 13.32 0.27 -39.49
N ILE A 625 13.06 0.53 -38.20
CA ILE A 625 12.30 1.70 -37.75
C ILE A 625 12.97 3.01 -38.20
N LYS A 626 14.31 3.10 -38.19
CA LYS A 626 15.01 4.30 -38.68
C LYS A 626 14.80 4.48 -40.18
N GLN A 627 14.93 3.42 -40.98
CA GLN A 627 14.68 3.46 -42.42
C GLN A 627 13.24 3.91 -42.72
N LEU A 628 12.26 3.35 -42.01
CA LEU A 628 10.86 3.73 -42.14
C LEU A 628 10.61 5.20 -41.75
N LEU A 629 11.34 5.74 -40.77
CA LEU A 629 11.24 7.15 -40.38
C LEU A 629 11.85 8.12 -41.42
N GLU A 630 12.79 7.66 -42.24
CA GLU A 630 13.36 8.46 -43.34
C GLU A 630 12.35 8.64 -44.49
N LEU A 631 11.40 7.71 -44.65
CA LEU A 631 10.32 7.80 -45.65
C LEU A 631 9.23 8.80 -45.27
N GLY A 632 9.07 9.08 -43.97
CA GLY A 632 8.12 10.08 -43.50
C GLY A 632 7.80 9.94 -42.01
N PRO A 633 7.28 11.00 -41.38
CA PRO A 633 6.84 10.93 -40.00
C PRO A 633 5.63 9.99 -39.86
N PRO A 634 5.47 9.33 -38.71
CA PRO A 634 4.37 8.39 -38.49
C PRO A 634 3.02 9.10 -38.49
N PRO A 635 1.93 8.37 -38.81
CA PRO A 635 0.57 8.89 -38.63
C PRO A 635 0.30 9.28 -37.17
N ALA A 636 -0.57 10.26 -36.98
CA ALA A 636 -0.97 10.75 -35.67
C ALA A 636 -1.67 9.64 -34.88
N THR A 637 -1.43 9.60 -33.58
CA THR A 637 -2.11 8.60 -32.72
C THR A 637 -3.59 8.94 -32.57
N GLU A 638 -4.44 7.93 -32.38
CA GLU A 638 -5.88 8.12 -32.10
C GLU A 638 -6.12 9.11 -30.95
N LYS A 639 -5.26 9.07 -29.91
CA LYS A 639 -5.31 10.04 -28.80
C LYS A 639 -5.00 11.46 -29.24
N GLN A 640 -4.04 11.66 -30.13
CA GLN A 640 -3.74 12.97 -30.68
C GLN A 640 -4.90 13.44 -31.56
N CYS A 641 -5.45 12.59 -32.42
CA CYS A 641 -6.63 12.93 -33.23
C CYS A 641 -7.82 13.30 -32.34
N ASN A 642 -8.19 12.45 -31.36
CA ASN A 642 -9.27 12.74 -30.42
C ASN A 642 -9.01 14.01 -29.61
N TYR A 643 -7.76 14.30 -29.24
CA TYR A 643 -7.43 15.52 -28.52
C TYR A 643 -7.46 16.77 -29.40
N VAL A 644 -7.01 16.66 -30.65
CA VAL A 644 -7.17 17.71 -31.67
C VAL A 644 -8.66 18.01 -31.85
N MET A 645 -9.50 16.99 -32.04
CA MET A 645 -10.96 17.14 -32.15
C MET A 645 -11.56 17.81 -30.91
N SER A 646 -11.21 17.34 -29.71
CA SER A 646 -11.65 17.96 -28.45
C SER A 646 -11.22 19.42 -28.30
N LEU A 647 -10.06 19.81 -28.86
CA LEU A 647 -9.61 21.20 -28.84
C LEU A 647 -10.34 22.04 -29.88
N ILE A 648 -10.63 21.49 -31.06
CA ILE A 648 -11.44 22.13 -32.12
C ILE A 648 -12.85 22.40 -31.60
N ASP A 649 -13.51 21.41 -31.00
CA ASP A 649 -14.85 21.54 -30.40
C ASP A 649 -14.90 22.62 -29.31
N GLY A 650 -13.76 22.87 -28.66
CA GLY A 650 -13.62 23.88 -27.60
C GLY A 650 -13.29 25.29 -28.11
N ILE A 651 -13.14 25.50 -29.42
CA ILE A 651 -12.81 26.79 -30.04
C ILE A 651 -13.98 27.21 -30.93
N GLU A 652 -14.72 28.23 -30.52
CA GLU A 652 -15.78 28.82 -31.33
C GLU A 652 -15.26 29.35 -32.67
N GLY A 653 -15.89 28.96 -33.79
CA GLY A 653 -15.60 29.48 -35.13
C GLY A 653 -14.44 28.82 -35.89
N ILE A 654 -13.89 27.70 -35.40
CA ILE A 654 -12.95 26.87 -36.16
C ILE A 654 -13.59 25.51 -36.45
N ASP A 655 -13.69 25.14 -37.72
CA ASP A 655 -14.07 23.79 -38.13
C ASP A 655 -12.81 22.91 -38.32
N ILE A 656 -13.02 21.61 -38.54
CA ILE A 656 -11.94 20.64 -38.68
C ILE A 656 -11.04 20.96 -39.87
N ASP A 657 -11.61 21.35 -41.01
CA ASP A 657 -10.88 21.64 -42.24
C ASP A 657 -9.97 22.87 -42.05
N SER A 658 -10.51 23.92 -41.43
CA SER A 658 -9.78 25.14 -41.08
C SER A 658 -8.66 24.86 -40.09
N ALA A 659 -8.88 23.95 -39.14
CA ALA A 659 -7.85 23.54 -38.18
C ALA A 659 -6.73 22.74 -38.84
N LEU A 660 -7.05 21.77 -39.70
CA LEU A 660 -6.05 20.95 -40.39
C LEU A 660 -5.20 21.77 -41.38
N LEU A 661 -5.79 22.79 -42.01
CA LEU A 661 -5.06 23.73 -42.86
C LEU A 661 -3.95 24.50 -42.12
N LEU A 662 -4.05 24.70 -40.80
CA LEU A 662 -3.00 25.34 -40.00
C LEU A 662 -1.68 24.56 -39.96
N VAL A 663 -1.71 23.29 -40.36
CA VAL A 663 -0.54 22.42 -40.50
C VAL A 663 -0.41 21.85 -41.91
N GLU A 664 -1.04 22.52 -42.89
CA GLU A 664 -0.98 22.18 -44.31
C GLU A 664 -1.42 20.74 -44.61
N ILE A 665 -2.56 20.35 -44.02
CA ILE A 665 -3.20 19.05 -44.26
C ILE A 665 -4.67 19.28 -44.59
N GLN A 666 -5.22 18.43 -45.46
CA GLN A 666 -6.62 18.50 -45.90
C GLN A 666 -7.53 17.44 -45.26
N ASP A 667 -6.95 16.40 -44.66
CA ASP A 667 -7.71 15.29 -44.11
C ASP A 667 -7.06 14.74 -42.82
N LEU A 668 -7.89 14.32 -41.87
CA LEU A 668 -7.44 13.86 -40.56
C LEU A 668 -6.59 12.58 -40.67
N ASP A 669 -6.84 11.72 -41.65
CA ASP A 669 -6.07 10.49 -41.85
C ASP A 669 -4.67 10.76 -42.43
N SER A 670 -4.45 11.97 -42.94
CA SER A 670 -3.15 12.46 -43.40
C SER A 670 -2.36 13.18 -42.31
N LEU A 671 -2.92 13.30 -41.10
CA LEU A 671 -2.26 13.93 -39.96
C LEU A 671 -1.12 13.06 -39.44
N THR A 672 0.09 13.60 -39.39
CA THR A 672 1.28 12.96 -38.85
C THR A 672 1.53 13.40 -37.41
N MET A 673 2.28 12.62 -36.60
CA MET A 673 2.46 12.93 -35.18
C MET A 673 3.10 14.30 -34.90
N ASP A 674 4.04 14.73 -35.73
CA ASP A 674 4.71 16.03 -35.64
C ASP A 674 3.74 17.16 -35.96
N LYS A 675 3.00 17.04 -37.07
CA LYS A 675 1.96 18.01 -37.46
C LYS A 675 0.82 18.04 -36.45
N ALA A 676 0.40 16.91 -35.89
CA ALA A 676 -0.57 16.86 -34.79
C ALA A 676 -0.07 17.59 -33.54
N SER A 677 1.21 17.42 -33.19
CA SER A 677 1.79 18.10 -32.02
C SER A 677 1.86 19.61 -32.22
N THR A 678 2.23 20.06 -33.43
CA THR A 678 2.20 21.46 -33.82
C THR A 678 0.77 22.01 -33.79
N LEU A 679 -0.19 21.29 -34.37
CA LEU A 679 -1.60 21.67 -34.39
C LEU A 679 -2.18 21.79 -32.98
N ILE A 680 -1.92 20.82 -32.09
CA ILE A 680 -2.30 20.89 -30.67
C ILE A 680 -1.72 22.14 -30.01
N GLY A 681 -0.47 22.50 -30.31
CA GLY A 681 0.16 23.72 -29.80
C GLY A 681 -0.61 24.98 -30.24
N ILE A 682 -0.89 25.09 -31.53
CA ILE A 682 -1.63 26.23 -32.12
C ILE A 682 -3.06 26.30 -31.56
N LEU A 683 -3.77 25.18 -31.51
CA LEU A 683 -5.14 25.12 -30.99
C LEU A 683 -5.18 25.48 -29.50
N LYS A 684 -4.20 25.04 -28.70
CA LYS A 684 -4.09 25.46 -27.28
C LYS A 684 -3.89 26.95 -27.13
N GLU A 685 -3.10 27.56 -28.01
CA GLU A 685 -2.89 29.00 -28.01
C GLU A 685 -4.19 29.74 -28.36
N LYS A 686 -4.86 29.36 -29.46
CA LYS A 686 -6.17 29.91 -29.86
C LYS A 686 -7.25 29.74 -28.77
N MET A 687 -7.33 28.56 -28.15
CA MET A 687 -8.26 28.27 -27.04
C MET A 687 -7.92 29.07 -25.77
N SER A 688 -6.68 29.56 -25.63
CA SER A 688 -6.27 30.44 -24.54
C SER A 688 -6.54 31.93 -24.80
N GLU A 689 -6.75 32.29 -26.07
CA GLU A 689 -7.08 33.63 -26.53
C GLU A 689 -8.59 33.91 -26.50
N GLN A 690 -9.44 32.87 -26.59
CA GLN A 690 -10.88 33.04 -26.45
C GLN A 690 -11.27 33.52 -25.04
N PRO A 691 -12.13 34.55 -24.93
CA PRO A 691 -12.68 34.99 -23.66
C PRO A 691 -13.52 33.87 -23.06
N ARG A 692 -13.29 33.57 -21.78
CA ARG A 692 -14.09 32.58 -21.03
C ARG A 692 -14.98 33.31 -20.04
N PRO A 693 -16.11 32.73 -19.60
CA PRO A 693 -16.86 33.26 -18.47
C PRO A 693 -15.95 33.44 -17.25
N ILE A 694 -16.24 34.45 -16.43
CA ILE A 694 -15.53 34.65 -15.17
C ILE A 694 -15.67 33.40 -14.28
N SER A 695 -14.58 32.97 -13.66
CA SER A 695 -14.63 31.82 -12.74
C SER A 695 -15.30 32.20 -11.41
N GLU A 696 -16.02 31.27 -10.79
CA GLU A 696 -16.68 31.47 -9.49
C GLU A 696 -15.75 32.04 -8.39
N PRO A 697 -14.46 31.63 -8.29
CA PRO A 697 -13.52 32.24 -7.35
C PRO A 697 -13.14 33.69 -7.69
N GLN A 698 -13.05 34.04 -8.98
CA GLN A 698 -12.78 35.41 -9.41
C GLN A 698 -13.98 36.30 -9.08
N LEU A 699 -15.20 35.83 -9.32
CA LEU A 699 -16.43 36.55 -8.98
C LEU A 699 -16.54 36.79 -7.46
N LYS A 700 -16.32 35.76 -6.65
CA LYS A 700 -16.27 35.89 -5.17
C LYS A 700 -15.21 36.89 -4.69
N LEU A 701 -14.06 36.92 -5.36
CA LEU A 701 -12.99 37.86 -5.01
C LEU A 701 -13.33 39.30 -5.41
N LEU A 702 -13.97 39.50 -6.57
CA LEU A 702 -14.45 40.81 -7.01
C LEU A 702 -15.49 41.37 -6.03
N ILE A 703 -16.54 40.59 -5.70
CA ILE A 703 -17.59 40.96 -4.74
C ILE A 703 -16.95 41.38 -3.41
N LYS A 704 -16.08 40.54 -2.86
CA LYS A 704 -15.38 40.84 -1.61
C LYS A 704 -14.55 42.13 -1.68
N LYS A 705 -13.99 42.45 -2.85
CA LYS A 705 -13.11 43.61 -3.02
C LYS A 705 -13.89 44.90 -3.21
N ILE A 706 -15.02 44.87 -3.91
CA ILE A 706 -15.91 46.03 -4.03
C ILE A 706 -16.57 46.36 -2.69
N GLU A 707 -16.97 45.34 -1.90
CA GLU A 707 -17.45 45.50 -0.52
C GLU A 707 -16.41 46.16 0.38
N GLN A 708 -15.13 45.76 0.26
CA GLN A 708 -14.03 46.36 1.03
C GLN A 708 -13.73 47.80 0.65
N LEU A 709 -14.04 48.21 -0.58
CA LEU A 709 -13.80 49.55 -1.10
C LEU A 709 -15.03 50.45 -1.05
N GLU A 710 -16.18 49.90 -0.62
CA GLU A 710 -17.48 50.58 -0.61
C GLU A 710 -17.87 51.19 -1.98
N ILE A 711 -17.51 50.50 -3.07
CA ILE A 711 -17.87 50.91 -4.44
C ILE A 711 -18.92 49.95 -5.03
N SER A 712 -19.76 50.46 -5.92
CA SER A 712 -20.76 49.64 -6.61
C SER A 712 -20.13 48.75 -7.70
N GLU A 713 -20.85 47.71 -8.11
CA GLU A 713 -20.43 46.83 -9.21
C GLU A 713 -20.18 47.61 -10.51
N GLU A 714 -21.09 48.51 -10.89
CA GLU A 714 -20.96 49.35 -12.09
C GLU A 714 -19.71 50.24 -12.04
N GLU A 715 -19.41 50.82 -10.88
CA GLU A 715 -18.21 51.65 -10.68
C GLU A 715 -16.92 50.84 -10.79
N ALA A 716 -16.92 49.60 -10.28
CA ALA A 716 -15.79 48.70 -10.42
C ALA A 716 -15.61 48.27 -11.89
N CYS A 717 -16.67 47.82 -12.56
CA CYS A 717 -16.61 47.35 -13.94
C CYS A 717 -16.15 48.42 -14.94
N LYS A 718 -16.50 49.70 -14.70
CA LYS A 718 -16.03 50.83 -15.51
C LYS A 718 -14.50 50.98 -15.52
N LEU A 719 -13.80 50.51 -14.49
CA LEU A 719 -12.32 50.56 -14.43
C LEU A 719 -11.65 49.71 -15.51
N VAL A 720 -12.39 48.77 -16.10
CA VAL A 720 -11.92 47.91 -17.20
C VAL A 720 -12.84 48.01 -18.43
N GLY A 721 -13.66 49.06 -18.51
CA GLY A 721 -14.53 49.30 -19.67
C GLY A 721 -15.72 48.35 -19.82
N SER A 722 -16.20 47.75 -18.73
CA SER A 722 -17.40 46.89 -18.70
C SER A 722 -18.54 47.52 -17.88
N ASN A 723 -19.78 47.14 -18.15
CA ASN A 723 -20.96 47.66 -17.45
C ASN A 723 -21.40 46.78 -16.27
N SER A 724 -21.14 45.47 -16.32
CA SER A 724 -21.50 44.53 -15.26
C SER A 724 -20.49 43.38 -15.18
N PHE A 725 -20.57 42.56 -14.12
CA PHE A 725 -19.76 41.35 -13.99
C PHE A 725 -20.07 40.29 -15.06
N ASP A 726 -21.27 40.31 -15.64
CA ASP A 726 -21.66 39.40 -16.73
C ASP A 726 -20.93 39.72 -18.05
N GLU A 727 -20.47 40.96 -18.23
CA GLU A 727 -19.63 41.37 -19.37
C GLU A 727 -18.14 41.11 -19.12
N LEU A 728 -17.76 40.62 -17.93
CA LEU A 728 -16.37 40.30 -17.63
C LEU A 728 -15.99 38.92 -18.14
N SER A 729 -14.81 38.85 -18.75
CA SER A 729 -14.20 37.61 -19.21
C SER A 729 -12.99 37.21 -18.36
N GLY A 730 -12.88 35.91 -18.10
CA GLY A 730 -11.68 35.24 -17.61
C GLY A 730 -10.73 34.84 -18.74
N GLY A 731 -9.57 34.30 -18.40
CA GLY A 731 -8.55 33.84 -19.37
C GLY A 731 -7.30 34.72 -19.43
N LYS A 732 -6.43 34.47 -20.41
CA LYS A 732 -5.13 35.17 -20.55
C LYS A 732 -5.31 36.64 -20.94
N ASN A 733 -6.37 36.95 -21.70
CA ASN A 733 -6.74 38.27 -22.22
C ASN A 733 -8.06 38.80 -21.63
N GLY A 734 -8.60 38.14 -20.59
CA GLY A 734 -9.85 38.54 -19.96
C GLY A 734 -9.69 39.71 -18.99
N ASN A 735 -10.66 40.63 -19.00
CA ASN A 735 -10.68 41.86 -18.19
C ASN A 735 -10.97 41.62 -16.70
N ALA A 736 -11.47 40.44 -16.29
CA ALA A 736 -11.75 40.12 -14.89
C ALA A 736 -10.48 40.11 -14.02
N SER A 737 -9.36 39.59 -14.53
CA SER A 737 -8.09 39.53 -13.78
C SER A 737 -7.40 40.89 -13.67
N GLU A 738 -7.65 41.77 -14.64
CA GLU A 738 -7.19 43.15 -14.64
C GLU A 738 -7.96 43.94 -13.59
N LEU A 739 -9.29 43.82 -13.56
CA LEU A 739 -10.14 44.44 -12.55
C LEU A 739 -9.76 44.01 -11.14
N ILE A 740 -9.60 42.70 -10.90
CA ILE A 740 -9.12 42.17 -9.61
C ILE A 740 -7.76 42.79 -9.23
N GLY A 741 -6.86 42.97 -10.20
CA GLY A 741 -5.56 43.61 -9.97
C GLY A 741 -5.69 45.06 -9.49
N ILE A 742 -6.50 45.86 -10.19
CA ILE A 742 -6.78 47.26 -9.86
C ILE A 742 -7.41 47.37 -8.45
N LEU A 743 -8.37 46.51 -8.13
CA LEU A 743 -9.03 46.51 -6.82
C LEU A 743 -8.10 46.04 -5.68
N ILE A 744 -7.19 45.10 -5.95
CA ILE A 744 -6.16 44.68 -4.98
C ILE A 744 -5.19 45.83 -4.69
N GLU A 745 -4.76 46.58 -5.70
CA GLU A 745 -3.88 47.73 -5.52
C GLU A 745 -4.57 48.85 -4.74
N LYS A 746 -5.85 49.14 -5.05
CA LYS A 746 -6.67 50.11 -4.30
C LYS A 746 -6.90 49.72 -2.83
N THR A 747 -6.88 48.42 -2.51
CA THR A 747 -6.96 47.92 -1.13
C THR A 747 -5.60 47.75 -0.44
N GLY A 748 -4.51 48.28 -1.03
CA GLY A 748 -3.17 48.27 -0.44
C GLY A 748 -2.43 46.93 -0.52
N GLY A 749 -2.94 45.96 -1.29
CA GLY A 749 -2.30 44.66 -1.49
C GLY A 749 -1.28 44.66 -2.63
N LYS A 750 -0.14 43.98 -2.46
CA LYS A 750 0.79 43.72 -3.58
C LYS A 750 0.34 42.50 -4.39
N ARG A 751 0.25 42.65 -5.71
CA ARG A 751 -0.02 41.56 -6.65
C ARG A 751 1.05 40.47 -6.50
N ARG A 752 0.66 39.22 -6.18
CA ARG A 752 1.59 38.09 -6.27
C ARG A 752 1.92 37.88 -7.74
N GLY A 753 3.16 38.18 -8.13
CA GLY A 753 3.62 38.05 -9.51
C GLY A 753 3.40 36.65 -10.08
N ARG A 754 2.88 36.59 -11.31
CA ARG A 754 2.86 35.37 -12.15
C ARG A 754 4.30 34.84 -12.25
N ARG A 755 4.55 33.59 -11.82
CA ARG A 755 5.80 32.87 -12.15
C ARG A 755 5.86 32.74 -13.68
N LYS A 756 6.55 33.67 -14.36
CA LYS A 756 7.01 33.46 -15.73
C LYS A 756 8.15 32.45 -15.67
N GLY A 757 7.87 31.21 -16.04
CA GLY A 757 8.92 30.29 -16.46
C GLY A 757 9.50 30.80 -17.76
N ASN A 758 10.61 31.53 -17.68
CA ASN A 758 11.44 31.77 -18.86
C ASN A 758 12.07 30.43 -19.23
N ARG A 759 11.54 29.80 -20.29
CA ARG A 759 12.34 28.90 -21.11
C ARG A 759 13.35 29.77 -21.85
N LYS A 760 14.62 29.63 -21.50
CA LYS A 760 15.72 29.74 -22.46
C LYS A 760 16.36 28.38 -22.53
#